data_AF-F7HP78-F1
#
_entry.id   AF-F7HP78-F1
#
_cell.length_a   1.000
_cell.length_b   1.000
_cell.length_c   1.000
_cell.angle_alpha   90.00
_cell.angle_beta   90.00
_cell.angle_gamma   90.00
#
_symmetry.space_group_name_H-M   'P 1'
#
loop_
_entity.id
_entity.type
_entity.pdbx_description
1 polymer ?
#
loop_
_entity_poly.entity_id
_entity_poly.type
_entity_poly.pdbx_seq_one_letter_code
_entity_poly.pdbx_strand_id
1 'polypeptide(L)'
;MLRFYLFISLMCLARSDTEETCPSFTRLSFHSAVVGTGLNVRLLLYTRRNLTCAQTINSSAFGNLNVTKKTTFIVHGFRLTGSPPVWMEDLVKGLLSVEDMNVVVVDWNRGATTLIYTHASSKTRKVALILKEFIDQMLAEGASLDDIYMIGVSLGAHISGFVGEMYDGQLGRITGLDPAGPLFNGKPHQDRLDPSDAQFVDVIHSDIDALGYKEPLGNIDFYPNGGLDQPGCPKTIFGGFQYFKCDHQRSVYLYLSSLRDSCAITAYPCDSYRDYRNGKCVSCGASQNESCPLLGYRADNWKDYLREKDPPMTKAFFDTAEENPFCMYHYFVDIITWNKNIRRGDITIKLRDKAGNTTESKINHEPTTFQKYHQVSLLARFNQDLDKVAAVSLMFSTGSIIGPRYKLRILRMKLRSLAHPERPQLCRYDLVLMENVETVFQPILCPKLQMSLWFPSDLAELRELSEVLRDYRKEHQAYVFLLFCSAYLYKQGFAIPGSSFLNVLAGALFGPWLGLLLCCVLTSVGATCCYLLSSIFGKQLVVSYFPDKVALLQRKVEENRNSLFFFLLFLRLFPMTPNWFLNLSAPILNIPIVQFFFSVLIGLIPYNFICVQTGSILSTLTSLDALFSWDTVLKLLAIAMVALIPGTLIKKFSQKHLQLNETSTANHIHSRKDT
;
A
#
# COMPACT_ATOMS: atom_id res chain seq x y z
N MET A 1 -6.36 -91.09 -18.66
CA MET A 1 -7.10 -91.14 -17.39
C MET A 1 -6.54 -90.27 -16.25
N LEU A 2 -5.40 -89.55 -16.40
CA LEU A 2 -4.87 -88.67 -15.33
C LEU A 2 -4.78 -87.17 -15.70
N ARG A 3 -5.25 -86.77 -16.90
CA ARG A 3 -5.31 -85.36 -17.33
C ARG A 3 -6.70 -84.74 -17.31
N PHE A 4 -7.75 -85.56 -17.09
CA PHE A 4 -9.14 -85.09 -17.09
C PHE A 4 -9.66 -84.75 -15.67
N TYR A 5 -9.06 -85.32 -14.63
CA TYR A 5 -9.46 -85.05 -13.24
C TYR A 5 -8.88 -83.75 -12.66
N LEU A 6 -7.78 -83.22 -13.21
CA LEU A 6 -7.20 -81.97 -12.74
C LEU A 6 -8.00 -80.73 -13.19
N PHE A 7 -8.78 -80.85 -14.27
CA PHE A 7 -9.58 -79.74 -14.80
C PHE A 7 -10.91 -79.55 -14.06
N ILE A 8 -11.46 -80.62 -13.47
CA ILE A 8 -12.71 -80.55 -12.72
C ILE A 8 -12.46 -80.12 -11.25
N SER A 9 -11.29 -80.41 -10.69
CA SER A 9 -10.94 -79.94 -9.34
C SER A 9 -10.61 -78.44 -9.26
N LEU A 10 -10.25 -77.79 -10.38
CA LEU A 10 -9.98 -76.33 -10.40
C LEU A 10 -11.25 -75.49 -10.58
N MET A 11 -12.37 -76.09 -11.00
CA MET A 11 -13.67 -75.41 -11.15
C MET A 11 -14.49 -75.38 -9.86
N CYS A 12 -14.08 -76.09 -8.80
CA CYS A 12 -14.75 -76.09 -7.49
C CYS A 12 -14.04 -75.22 -6.42
N LEU A 13 -13.00 -74.46 -6.79
CA LEU A 13 -12.29 -73.52 -5.90
C LEU A 13 -12.36 -72.06 -6.37
N ALA A 14 -13.17 -71.76 -7.39
CA ALA A 14 -13.62 -70.40 -7.64
C ALA A 14 -14.73 -70.08 -6.61
N ARG A 15 -14.29 -69.72 -5.41
CA ARG A 15 -15.11 -68.95 -4.49
C ARG A 15 -15.59 -67.75 -5.29
N SER A 16 -16.89 -67.68 -5.54
CA SER A 16 -17.57 -66.49 -6.04
C SER A 16 -17.37 -65.41 -4.98
N ASP A 17 -16.22 -64.73 -5.01
CA ASP A 17 -16.14 -63.38 -4.46
C ASP A 17 -17.08 -62.55 -5.32
N THR A 18 -18.28 -62.33 -4.81
CA THR A 18 -19.12 -61.24 -5.25
C THR A 18 -18.30 -59.97 -5.04
N GLU A 19 -17.60 -59.50 -6.07
CA GLU A 19 -17.01 -58.16 -6.06
C GLU A 19 -18.14 -57.18 -5.82
N GLU A 20 -18.29 -56.72 -4.58
CA GLU A 20 -19.16 -55.61 -4.22
C GLU A 20 -18.65 -54.38 -4.98
N THR A 21 -19.27 -54.11 -6.13
CA THR A 21 -18.91 -52.96 -6.96
C THR A 21 -19.28 -51.68 -6.22
N CYS A 22 -18.25 -50.92 -5.84
CA CYS A 22 -18.41 -49.63 -5.17
C CYS A 22 -19.32 -48.69 -5.98
N PRO A 23 -20.35 -48.10 -5.34
CA PRO A 23 -21.14 -47.04 -5.94
C PRO A 23 -20.25 -45.96 -6.54
N SER A 24 -20.39 -45.73 -7.85
CA SER A 24 -19.66 -44.70 -8.57
C SER A 24 -20.60 -43.60 -9.08
N PHE A 25 -20.01 -42.44 -9.36
CA PHE A 25 -20.68 -41.31 -9.97
C PHE A 25 -21.34 -41.71 -11.30
N THR A 26 -22.59 -41.31 -11.50
CA THR A 26 -23.38 -41.67 -12.67
C THR A 26 -22.67 -41.23 -13.95
N ARG A 27 -22.33 -42.18 -14.82
CA ARG A 27 -21.78 -41.92 -16.16
C ARG A 27 -22.90 -41.96 -17.19
N LEU A 28 -23.07 -40.88 -17.94
CA LEU A 28 -24.02 -40.80 -19.04
C LEU A 28 -23.26 -40.58 -20.35
N SER A 29 -23.91 -40.91 -21.46
CA SER A 29 -23.36 -40.70 -22.80
C SER A 29 -23.93 -39.43 -23.43
N PHE A 30 -23.34 -38.99 -24.53
CA PHE A 30 -23.87 -37.88 -25.31
C PHE A 30 -25.31 -38.13 -25.79
N HIS A 31 -25.67 -39.39 -26.07
CA HIS A 31 -27.05 -39.77 -26.41
C HIS A 31 -28.04 -39.41 -25.28
N SER A 32 -27.66 -39.60 -24.01
CA SER A 32 -28.46 -39.19 -22.86
C SER A 32 -28.68 -37.68 -22.80
N ALA A 33 -27.70 -36.87 -23.23
CA ALA A 33 -27.82 -35.41 -23.27
C ALA A 33 -28.81 -34.92 -24.35
N VAL A 34 -28.95 -35.68 -25.45
CA VAL A 34 -29.88 -35.40 -26.56
C VAL A 34 -31.30 -35.81 -26.21
N VAL A 35 -31.49 -37.05 -25.76
CA VAL A 35 -32.82 -37.60 -25.43
C VAL A 35 -33.36 -37.00 -24.12
N GLY A 36 -32.47 -36.55 -23.26
CA GLY A 36 -32.78 -36.08 -21.92
C GLY A 36 -32.86 -37.22 -20.92
N THR A 37 -32.50 -36.90 -19.69
CA THR A 37 -32.62 -37.79 -18.54
C THR A 37 -33.54 -37.16 -17.51
N GLY A 38 -34.44 -37.95 -16.91
CA GLY A 38 -35.23 -37.48 -15.77
C GLY A 38 -34.33 -37.11 -14.58
N LEU A 39 -34.83 -36.31 -13.64
CA LEU A 39 -34.09 -35.96 -12.44
C LEU A 39 -34.00 -37.17 -11.49
N ASN A 40 -32.78 -37.54 -11.12
CA ASN A 40 -32.49 -38.49 -10.05
C ASN A 40 -31.23 -37.99 -9.34
N VAL A 41 -31.30 -37.85 -8.02
CA VAL A 41 -30.20 -37.35 -7.18
C VAL A 41 -29.71 -38.52 -6.32
N ARG A 42 -28.41 -38.81 -6.39
CA ARG A 42 -27.75 -39.81 -5.55
C ARG A 42 -26.77 -39.10 -4.62
N LEU A 43 -26.78 -39.51 -3.36
CA LEU A 43 -25.83 -39.01 -2.37
C LEU A 43 -24.76 -40.09 -2.16
N LEU A 44 -23.51 -39.73 -2.44
CA LEU A 44 -22.37 -40.62 -2.38
C LEU A 44 -21.47 -40.18 -1.22
N LEU A 45 -21.50 -40.95 -0.13
CA LEU A 45 -20.72 -40.69 1.08
C LEU A 45 -19.29 -41.22 0.96
N TYR A 46 -18.34 -40.37 1.32
CA TYR A 46 -16.96 -40.69 1.56
C TYR A 46 -16.57 -40.25 2.98
N THR A 47 -15.68 -41.01 3.60
CA THR A 47 -15.12 -40.72 4.93
C THR A 47 -13.65 -41.08 4.92
N ARG A 48 -12.89 -40.72 5.96
CA ARG A 48 -11.47 -41.14 6.07
C ARG A 48 -11.29 -42.67 6.04
N ARG A 49 -12.30 -43.43 6.47
CA ARG A 49 -12.29 -44.90 6.40
C ARG A 49 -12.46 -45.42 4.98
N ASN A 50 -13.06 -44.63 4.10
CA ASN A 50 -13.35 -45.03 2.74
C ASN A 50 -13.12 -43.87 1.75
N LEU A 51 -11.85 -43.72 1.36
CA LEU A 51 -11.37 -42.62 0.52
C LEU A 51 -11.71 -42.78 -0.97
N THR A 52 -11.94 -44.02 -1.42
CA THR A 52 -12.05 -44.36 -2.85
C THR A 52 -13.35 -45.05 -3.21
N CYS A 53 -14.03 -45.69 -2.25
CA CYS A 53 -15.27 -46.42 -2.48
C CYS A 53 -16.44 -45.68 -1.80
N ALA A 54 -17.35 -45.12 -2.57
CA ALA A 54 -18.47 -44.40 -1.98
C ALA A 54 -19.48 -45.36 -1.33
N GLN A 55 -20.23 -44.88 -0.35
CA GLN A 55 -21.48 -45.51 0.08
C GLN A 55 -22.67 -44.69 -0.43
N THR A 56 -23.65 -45.34 -1.06
CA THR A 56 -24.90 -44.63 -1.40
C THR A 56 -25.71 -44.47 -0.13
N ILE A 57 -26.05 -43.22 0.20
CA ILE A 57 -26.88 -42.87 1.35
C ILE A 57 -28.17 -42.21 0.89
N ASN A 58 -29.19 -42.26 1.74
CA ASN A 58 -30.47 -41.59 1.53
C ASN A 58 -31.12 -41.28 2.88
N SER A 59 -32.29 -40.64 2.85
CA SER A 59 -33.02 -40.21 4.04
C SER A 59 -33.44 -41.34 5.00
N SER A 60 -33.46 -42.61 4.55
CA SER A 60 -33.79 -43.78 5.39
C SER A 60 -32.57 -44.64 5.75
N ALA A 61 -31.41 -44.37 5.16
CA ALA A 61 -30.18 -45.13 5.37
C ALA A 61 -28.96 -44.19 5.29
N PHE A 62 -28.49 -43.75 6.45
CA PHE A 62 -27.30 -42.90 6.59
C PHE A 62 -25.97 -43.63 6.38
N GLY A 63 -25.97 -44.97 6.31
CA GLY A 63 -24.76 -45.77 6.15
C GLY A 63 -23.76 -45.47 7.28
N ASN A 64 -22.52 -45.15 6.92
CA ASN A 64 -21.46 -44.80 7.86
C ASN A 64 -21.37 -43.29 8.17
N LEU A 65 -22.38 -42.49 7.81
CA LEU A 65 -22.38 -41.05 8.12
C LEU A 65 -22.47 -40.86 9.63
N ASN A 66 -21.60 -40.02 10.18
CA ASN A 66 -21.65 -39.64 11.58
C ASN A 66 -22.15 -38.19 11.72
N VAL A 67 -23.38 -38.03 12.21
CA VAL A 67 -24.06 -36.73 12.34
C VAL A 67 -23.36 -35.74 13.28
N THR A 68 -22.51 -36.21 14.20
CA THR A 68 -21.74 -35.35 15.10
C THR A 68 -20.48 -34.76 14.44
N LYS A 69 -20.18 -35.13 13.20
CA LYS A 69 -19.05 -34.61 12.43
C LYS A 69 -19.53 -33.59 11.41
N LYS A 70 -18.68 -32.62 11.12
CA LYS A 70 -18.82 -31.73 9.98
C LYS A 70 -19.15 -32.52 8.72
N THR A 71 -20.16 -32.06 7.99
CA THR A 71 -20.61 -32.70 6.75
C THR A 71 -20.48 -31.72 5.60
N THR A 72 -19.57 -32.04 4.69
CA THR A 72 -19.31 -31.24 3.50
C THR A 72 -20.00 -31.82 2.28
N PHE A 73 -20.96 -31.10 1.71
CA PHE A 73 -21.61 -31.45 0.46
C PHE A 73 -20.83 -30.87 -0.72
N ILE A 74 -20.54 -31.70 -1.72
CA ILE A 74 -19.97 -31.25 -3.00
C ILE A 74 -21.05 -31.34 -4.08
N VAL A 75 -21.47 -30.18 -4.59
CA VAL A 75 -22.54 -30.08 -5.58
C VAL A 75 -21.97 -29.63 -6.93
N HIS A 76 -21.96 -30.53 -7.91
CA HIS A 76 -21.47 -30.20 -9.25
C HIS A 76 -22.48 -29.36 -10.06
N GLY A 77 -22.07 -28.84 -11.21
CA GLY A 77 -22.90 -28.02 -12.09
C GLY A 77 -23.40 -28.72 -13.36
N PHE A 78 -23.69 -27.92 -14.38
CA PHE A 78 -24.15 -28.35 -15.72
C PHE A 78 -23.17 -29.32 -16.42
N ARG A 79 -23.69 -30.34 -17.13
CA ARG A 79 -22.88 -31.39 -17.76
C ARG A 79 -23.32 -31.67 -19.20
N LEU A 80 -22.72 -31.01 -20.19
CA LEU A 80 -23.08 -31.22 -21.60
C LEU A 80 -22.96 -32.68 -22.09
N THR A 81 -21.92 -33.40 -21.66
CA THR A 81 -21.63 -34.77 -22.13
C THR A 81 -22.02 -35.85 -21.12
N GLY A 82 -22.44 -35.47 -19.92
CA GLY A 82 -22.76 -36.40 -18.84
C GLY A 82 -21.60 -37.22 -18.30
N SER A 83 -20.35 -36.87 -18.64
CA SER A 83 -19.18 -37.46 -18.00
C SER A 83 -19.07 -37.00 -16.53
N PRO A 84 -18.39 -37.75 -15.65
CA PRO A 84 -18.08 -37.29 -14.29
C PRO A 84 -17.12 -36.08 -14.29
N PRO A 85 -17.16 -35.21 -13.26
CA PRO A 85 -16.14 -34.18 -13.08
C PRO A 85 -14.77 -34.80 -12.79
N VAL A 86 -13.75 -34.40 -13.53
CA VAL A 86 -12.39 -34.97 -13.41
C VAL A 86 -11.71 -34.64 -12.08
N TRP A 87 -12.07 -33.51 -11.47
CA TRP A 87 -11.53 -33.02 -10.20
C TRP A 87 -12.23 -33.62 -8.97
N MET A 88 -13.30 -34.42 -9.15
CA MET A 88 -14.16 -34.85 -8.04
C MET A 88 -13.39 -35.66 -6.99
N GLU A 89 -12.65 -36.66 -7.45
CA GLU A 89 -11.91 -37.57 -6.57
C GLU A 89 -10.80 -36.84 -5.80
N ASP A 90 -10.10 -35.93 -6.47
CA ASP A 90 -9.06 -35.10 -5.84
C ASP A 90 -9.64 -34.18 -4.77
N LEU A 91 -10.86 -33.65 -4.97
CA LEU A 91 -11.50 -32.78 -3.99
C LEU A 91 -11.97 -33.56 -2.76
N VAL A 92 -12.57 -34.73 -2.96
CA VAL A 92 -12.94 -35.63 -1.86
C VAL A 92 -11.71 -36.01 -1.03
N LYS A 93 -10.63 -36.45 -1.69
CA LYS A 93 -9.38 -36.81 -1.01
C LYS A 93 -8.75 -35.61 -0.31
N GLY A 94 -8.73 -34.45 -0.95
CA GLY A 94 -8.21 -33.21 -0.38
C GLY A 94 -8.92 -32.82 0.92
N LEU A 95 -10.25 -32.80 0.92
CA LEU A 95 -11.05 -32.48 2.11
C LEU A 95 -10.84 -33.49 3.24
N LEU A 96 -10.83 -34.78 2.93
CA LEU A 96 -10.61 -35.83 3.93
C LEU A 96 -9.17 -35.84 4.47
N SER A 97 -8.22 -35.27 3.74
CA SER A 97 -6.83 -35.13 4.19
C SER A 97 -6.66 -34.01 5.24
N VAL A 98 -7.46 -32.95 5.17
CA VAL A 98 -7.34 -31.79 6.10
C VAL A 98 -8.10 -31.99 7.41
N GLU A 99 -9.29 -32.60 7.38
CA GLU A 99 -10.16 -32.75 8.56
C GLU A 99 -10.92 -34.09 8.50
N ASP A 100 -11.27 -34.67 9.67
CA ASP A 100 -12.07 -35.89 9.74
C ASP A 100 -13.56 -35.56 9.67
N MET A 101 -14.08 -35.51 8.44
CA MET A 101 -15.44 -35.09 8.13
C MET A 101 -16.21 -36.15 7.34
N ASN A 102 -17.53 -35.97 7.21
CA ASN A 102 -18.30 -36.64 6.18
C ASN A 102 -18.19 -35.83 4.88
N VAL A 103 -17.87 -36.45 3.75
CA VAL A 103 -17.93 -35.81 2.44
C VAL A 103 -19.04 -36.46 1.62
N VAL A 104 -20.05 -35.69 1.25
CA VAL A 104 -21.21 -36.16 0.49
C VAL A 104 -21.17 -35.56 -0.91
N VAL A 105 -20.87 -36.38 -1.91
CA VAL A 105 -20.96 -35.97 -3.32
C VAL A 105 -22.42 -36.07 -3.77
N VAL A 106 -22.97 -34.94 -4.23
CA VAL A 106 -24.32 -34.85 -4.76
C VAL A 106 -24.30 -35.12 -6.26
N ASP A 107 -24.56 -36.36 -6.64
CA ASP A 107 -24.67 -36.79 -8.03
C ASP A 107 -26.10 -36.56 -8.54
N TRP A 108 -26.31 -35.41 -9.17
CA TRP A 108 -27.55 -35.07 -9.89
C TRP A 108 -27.31 -35.09 -11.40
N ASN A 109 -26.34 -35.88 -11.89
CA ASN A 109 -25.89 -35.85 -13.27
C ASN A 109 -27.01 -36.17 -14.28
N ARG A 110 -28.02 -36.94 -13.88
CA ARG A 110 -29.24 -37.17 -14.68
C ARG A 110 -30.13 -35.93 -14.83
N GLY A 111 -30.09 -34.97 -13.91
CA GLY A 111 -30.72 -33.66 -14.10
C GLY A 111 -29.82 -32.65 -14.80
N ALA A 112 -28.50 -32.77 -14.64
CA ALA A 112 -27.51 -31.83 -15.17
C ALA A 112 -27.13 -32.08 -16.64
N THR A 113 -27.38 -33.31 -17.14
CA THR A 113 -26.96 -33.73 -18.48
C THR A 113 -28.01 -33.44 -19.53
N THR A 114 -27.79 -32.38 -20.30
CA THR A 114 -28.66 -31.99 -21.41
C THR A 114 -27.94 -31.02 -22.34
N LEU A 115 -28.37 -30.94 -23.60
CA LEU A 115 -27.95 -29.87 -24.52
C LEU A 115 -28.64 -28.52 -24.24
N ILE A 116 -29.74 -28.52 -23.48
CA ILE A 116 -30.59 -27.35 -23.24
C ILE A 116 -30.35 -26.83 -21.84
N TYR A 117 -29.52 -25.79 -21.69
CA TYR A 117 -29.11 -25.25 -20.39
C TYR A 117 -30.29 -24.87 -19.47
N THR A 118 -31.37 -24.31 -20.03
CA THR A 118 -32.58 -23.93 -19.26
C THR A 118 -33.24 -25.14 -18.60
N HIS A 119 -33.18 -26.34 -19.21
CA HIS A 119 -33.71 -27.55 -18.61
C HIS A 119 -32.93 -27.93 -17.35
N ALA A 120 -31.59 -27.94 -17.40
CA ALA A 120 -30.76 -28.21 -16.23
C ALA A 120 -30.97 -27.15 -15.15
N SER A 121 -30.95 -25.86 -15.53
CA SER A 121 -31.18 -24.74 -14.61
C SER A 121 -32.53 -24.84 -13.89
N SER A 122 -33.60 -25.26 -14.58
CA SER A 122 -34.93 -25.41 -13.98
C SER A 122 -35.03 -26.51 -12.92
N LYS A 123 -34.07 -27.45 -12.89
CA LYS A 123 -34.05 -28.54 -11.90
C LYS A 123 -33.31 -28.18 -10.61
N THR A 124 -32.54 -27.09 -10.58
CA THR A 124 -31.71 -26.69 -9.45
C THR A 124 -32.51 -26.59 -8.14
N ARG A 125 -33.65 -25.88 -8.13
CA ARG A 125 -34.53 -25.81 -6.95
C ARG A 125 -35.06 -27.18 -6.50
N LYS A 126 -35.36 -28.09 -7.43
CA LYS A 126 -35.79 -29.46 -7.09
C LYS A 126 -34.66 -30.27 -6.45
N VAL A 127 -33.42 -30.09 -6.90
CA VAL A 127 -32.25 -30.71 -6.26
C VAL A 127 -32.08 -30.15 -4.85
N ALA A 128 -32.20 -28.83 -4.67
CA ALA A 128 -32.12 -28.19 -3.35
C ALA A 128 -33.17 -28.73 -2.37
N LEU A 129 -34.42 -28.93 -2.81
CA LEU A 129 -35.47 -29.54 -1.99
C LEU A 129 -35.11 -30.96 -1.53
N ILE A 130 -34.54 -31.79 -2.41
CA ILE A 130 -34.09 -33.15 -2.06
C ILE A 130 -32.95 -33.10 -1.02
N LEU A 131 -32.02 -32.14 -1.17
CA LEU A 131 -30.94 -31.94 -0.20
C LEU A 131 -31.46 -31.46 1.15
N LYS A 132 -32.44 -30.56 1.16
CA LYS A 132 -33.12 -30.11 2.38
C LYS A 132 -33.76 -31.29 3.09
N GLU A 133 -34.55 -32.11 2.40
CA GLU A 133 -35.18 -33.29 3.00
C GLU A 133 -34.17 -34.23 3.64
N PHE A 134 -33.00 -34.40 3.02
CA PHE A 134 -31.92 -35.20 3.59
C PHE A 134 -31.27 -34.54 4.83
N ILE A 135 -30.99 -33.24 4.77
CA ILE A 135 -30.41 -32.49 5.90
C ILE A 135 -31.41 -32.46 7.07
N ASP A 136 -32.71 -32.29 6.83
CA ASP A 136 -33.74 -32.33 7.87
C ASP A 136 -33.71 -33.66 8.66
N GLN A 137 -33.46 -34.79 7.99
CA GLN A 137 -33.28 -36.06 8.68
C GLN A 137 -31.96 -36.12 9.47
N MET A 138 -30.87 -35.53 8.96
CA MET A 138 -29.62 -35.45 9.73
C MET A 138 -29.80 -34.62 11.01
N LEU A 139 -30.55 -33.51 10.94
CA LEU A 139 -30.87 -32.68 12.10
C LEU A 139 -31.73 -33.44 13.11
N ALA A 140 -32.69 -34.24 12.65
CA ALA A 140 -33.50 -35.11 13.52
C ALA A 140 -32.65 -36.13 14.29
N GLU A 141 -31.54 -36.59 13.70
CA GLU A 141 -30.55 -37.48 14.33
C GLU A 141 -29.48 -36.74 15.16
N GLY A 142 -29.55 -35.40 15.23
CA GLY A 142 -28.69 -34.58 16.10
C GLY A 142 -27.53 -33.87 15.41
N ALA A 143 -27.52 -33.75 14.08
CA ALA A 143 -26.59 -32.85 13.38
C ALA A 143 -26.85 -31.38 13.71
N SER A 144 -25.83 -30.53 13.61
CA SER A 144 -25.96 -29.07 13.69
C SER A 144 -25.88 -28.43 12.30
N LEU A 145 -26.65 -27.35 12.07
CA LEU A 145 -26.53 -26.52 10.86
C LEU A 145 -25.16 -25.83 10.78
N ASP A 146 -24.53 -25.53 11.91
CA ASP A 146 -23.17 -24.97 11.99
C ASP A 146 -22.12 -25.88 11.33
N ASP A 147 -22.36 -27.20 11.39
CA ASP A 147 -21.48 -28.25 10.88
C ASP A 147 -21.80 -28.63 9.42
N ILE A 148 -22.77 -27.98 8.78
CA ILE A 148 -23.09 -28.16 7.37
C ILE A 148 -22.27 -27.18 6.53
N TYR A 149 -21.42 -27.74 5.66
CA TYR A 149 -20.63 -27.00 4.69
C TYR A 149 -21.02 -27.41 3.27
N MET A 150 -21.32 -26.45 2.39
CA MET A 150 -21.63 -26.75 0.99
C MET A 150 -20.61 -26.12 0.04
N ILE A 151 -20.03 -26.93 -0.84
CA ILE A 151 -19.14 -26.49 -1.92
C ILE A 151 -19.90 -26.71 -3.23
N GLY A 152 -20.34 -25.61 -3.84
CA GLY A 152 -21.12 -25.64 -5.06
C GLY A 152 -20.32 -25.15 -6.26
N VAL A 153 -20.27 -25.93 -7.35
CA VAL A 153 -19.58 -25.56 -8.59
C VAL A 153 -20.59 -25.17 -9.65
N SER A 154 -20.44 -24.00 -10.28
CA SER A 154 -21.33 -23.55 -11.35
C SER A 154 -22.80 -23.51 -10.90
N LEU A 155 -23.72 -24.23 -11.57
CA LEU A 155 -25.12 -24.38 -11.12
C LEU A 155 -25.22 -24.93 -9.68
N GLY A 156 -24.25 -25.72 -9.23
CA GLY A 156 -24.18 -26.25 -7.87
C GLY A 156 -24.03 -25.17 -6.79
N ALA A 157 -23.45 -24.02 -7.13
CA ALA A 157 -23.36 -22.88 -6.21
C ALA A 157 -24.75 -22.33 -5.88
N HIS A 158 -25.61 -22.15 -6.88
CA HIS A 158 -26.98 -21.72 -6.68
C HIS A 158 -27.85 -22.79 -6.01
N ILE A 159 -27.63 -24.08 -6.30
CA ILE A 159 -28.28 -25.16 -5.54
C ILE A 159 -27.94 -25.05 -4.06
N SER A 160 -26.68 -24.78 -3.72
CA SER A 160 -26.23 -24.60 -2.33
C SER A 160 -26.87 -23.36 -1.69
N GLY A 161 -26.94 -22.24 -2.42
CA GLY A 161 -27.66 -21.03 -1.99
C GLY A 161 -29.13 -21.29 -1.69
N PHE A 162 -29.85 -21.99 -2.58
CA PHE A 162 -31.25 -22.35 -2.36
C PHE A 162 -31.45 -23.25 -1.13
N VAL A 163 -30.51 -24.14 -0.82
CA VAL A 163 -30.57 -24.92 0.44
C VAL A 163 -30.41 -23.99 1.63
N GLY A 164 -29.43 -23.08 1.57
CA GLY A 164 -29.17 -22.08 2.60
C GLY A 164 -30.34 -21.14 2.88
N GLU A 165 -30.97 -20.62 1.82
CA GLU A 165 -32.20 -19.82 1.85
C GLU A 165 -33.31 -20.55 2.64
N MET A 166 -33.51 -21.85 2.40
CA MET A 166 -34.53 -22.65 3.09
C MET A 166 -34.23 -22.98 4.56
N TYR A 167 -33.07 -22.55 5.07
CA TYR A 167 -32.68 -22.60 6.49
C TYR A 167 -32.46 -21.19 7.06
N ASP A 168 -32.95 -20.14 6.39
CA ASP A 168 -32.81 -18.74 6.82
C ASP A 168 -31.34 -18.33 7.04
N GLY A 169 -30.43 -18.84 6.22
CA GLY A 169 -29.01 -18.51 6.30
C GLY A 169 -28.23 -19.19 7.43
N GLN A 170 -28.83 -20.17 8.12
CA GLN A 170 -28.22 -20.78 9.30
C GLN A 170 -27.15 -21.83 8.98
N LEU A 171 -26.96 -22.22 7.72
CA LEU A 171 -25.87 -23.13 7.33
C LEU A 171 -24.51 -22.56 7.74
N GLY A 172 -23.60 -23.42 8.20
CA GLY A 172 -22.29 -23.01 8.68
C GLY A 172 -21.46 -22.25 7.64
N ARG A 173 -21.39 -22.79 6.41
CA ARG A 173 -20.66 -22.17 5.30
C ARG A 173 -21.16 -22.61 3.93
N ILE A 174 -21.10 -21.71 2.94
CA ILE A 174 -21.21 -22.03 1.51
C ILE A 174 -19.99 -21.49 0.77
N THR A 175 -19.35 -22.33 -0.05
CA THR A 175 -18.32 -21.88 -1.00
C THR A 175 -18.84 -22.02 -2.43
N GLY A 176 -18.91 -20.90 -3.15
CA GLY A 176 -19.26 -20.85 -4.57
C GLY A 176 -18.02 -20.91 -5.45
N LEU A 177 -17.84 -22.01 -6.19
CA LEU A 177 -16.75 -22.16 -7.16
C LEU A 177 -17.28 -21.83 -8.56
N ASP A 178 -16.97 -20.62 -9.00
CA ASP A 178 -17.43 -19.98 -10.23
C ASP A 178 -18.94 -20.18 -10.48
N PRO A 179 -19.81 -19.56 -9.64
CA PRO A 179 -21.25 -19.66 -9.80
C PRO A 179 -21.70 -19.30 -11.21
N ALA A 180 -22.71 -19.98 -11.75
CA ALA A 180 -23.08 -19.80 -13.15
C ALA A 180 -23.78 -18.44 -13.40
N GLY A 181 -23.28 -17.64 -14.33
CA GLY A 181 -23.88 -16.37 -14.73
C GLY A 181 -25.18 -16.50 -15.55
N PRO A 182 -25.26 -17.35 -16.59
CA PRO A 182 -26.45 -17.45 -17.44
C PRO A 182 -27.71 -17.84 -16.67
N LEU A 183 -28.79 -17.06 -16.85
CA LEU A 183 -30.09 -17.14 -16.14
C LEU A 183 -30.10 -16.64 -14.68
N PHE A 184 -28.93 -16.34 -14.09
CA PHE A 184 -28.81 -15.85 -12.71
C PHE A 184 -28.35 -14.39 -12.62
N ASN A 185 -27.50 -13.92 -13.54
CA ASN A 185 -27.03 -12.52 -13.56
C ASN A 185 -28.22 -11.54 -13.51
N GLY A 186 -28.19 -10.59 -12.57
CA GLY A 186 -29.25 -9.60 -12.37
C GLY A 186 -30.53 -10.13 -11.71
N LYS A 187 -30.57 -11.39 -11.29
CA LYS A 187 -31.70 -11.95 -10.52
C LYS A 187 -31.68 -11.47 -9.06
N PRO A 188 -32.87 -11.36 -8.44
CA PRO A 188 -32.98 -11.04 -7.02
C PRO A 188 -32.34 -12.14 -6.18
N HIS A 189 -31.96 -11.82 -4.94
CA HIS A 189 -31.22 -12.73 -4.07
C HIS A 189 -31.90 -14.09 -3.85
N GLN A 190 -33.23 -14.18 -3.78
CA GLN A 190 -33.95 -15.46 -3.66
C GLN A 190 -33.72 -16.43 -4.84
N ASP A 191 -33.33 -15.90 -6.01
CA ASP A 191 -33.18 -16.66 -7.27
C ASP A 191 -31.73 -17.03 -7.58
N ARG A 192 -30.79 -16.79 -6.67
CA ARG A 192 -29.35 -17.06 -6.84
C ARG A 192 -28.69 -17.35 -5.49
N LEU A 193 -27.36 -17.51 -5.52
CA LEU A 193 -26.56 -17.52 -4.29
C LEU A 193 -26.49 -16.08 -3.76
N ASP A 194 -26.50 -15.90 -2.45
CA ASP A 194 -26.39 -14.60 -1.78
C ASP A 194 -25.64 -14.72 -0.45
N PRO A 195 -25.01 -13.63 0.05
CA PRO A 195 -24.35 -13.66 1.35
C PRO A 195 -25.29 -14.03 2.52
N SER A 196 -26.61 -13.87 2.36
CA SER A 196 -27.60 -14.28 3.37
C SER A 196 -27.83 -15.78 3.47
N ASP A 197 -27.31 -16.59 2.54
CA ASP A 197 -27.66 -18.02 2.46
C ASP A 197 -26.88 -18.90 3.46
N ALA A 198 -25.86 -18.37 4.12
CA ALA A 198 -25.13 -19.05 5.18
C ALA A 198 -24.54 -18.05 6.16
N GLN A 199 -24.05 -18.54 7.29
CA GLN A 199 -23.31 -17.72 8.24
C GLN A 199 -21.99 -17.19 7.67
N PHE A 200 -21.47 -17.84 6.62
CA PHE A 200 -20.32 -17.39 5.85
C PHE A 200 -20.40 -17.91 4.41
N VAL A 201 -20.37 -17.01 3.45
CA VAL A 201 -20.35 -17.33 2.02
C VAL A 201 -19.07 -16.79 1.41
N ASP A 202 -18.27 -17.65 0.80
CA ASP A 202 -17.05 -17.27 0.07
C ASP A 202 -17.10 -17.74 -1.39
N VAL A 203 -16.71 -16.88 -2.33
CA VAL A 203 -16.92 -17.15 -3.75
C VAL A 203 -15.63 -16.94 -4.53
N ILE A 204 -15.31 -17.84 -5.45
CA ILE A 204 -14.18 -17.73 -6.37
C ILE A 204 -14.71 -17.53 -7.79
N HIS A 205 -14.48 -16.35 -8.35
CA HIS A 205 -14.88 -15.95 -9.69
C HIS A 205 -13.72 -16.12 -10.66
N SER A 206 -13.82 -17.04 -11.62
CA SER A 206 -12.74 -17.34 -12.57
C SER A 206 -13.09 -17.16 -14.04
N ASP A 207 -14.36 -16.97 -14.38
CA ASP A 207 -14.83 -16.89 -15.77
C ASP A 207 -15.99 -15.88 -15.97
N ILE A 208 -15.92 -14.69 -15.35
CA ILE A 208 -17.07 -13.76 -15.29
C ILE A 208 -17.46 -13.13 -16.63
N ASP A 209 -16.59 -13.17 -17.62
CA ASP A 209 -16.84 -12.69 -18.99
C ASP A 209 -17.43 -13.76 -19.92
N ALA A 210 -17.52 -15.02 -19.48
CA ALA A 210 -18.18 -16.10 -20.19
C ALA A 210 -19.25 -16.82 -19.35
N LEU A 211 -18.90 -17.82 -18.54
CA LEU A 211 -19.87 -18.69 -17.84
C LEU A 211 -20.16 -18.29 -16.39
N GLY A 212 -19.27 -17.54 -15.75
CA GLY A 212 -19.34 -17.14 -14.35
C GLY A 212 -20.30 -15.97 -14.08
N TYR A 213 -20.74 -15.85 -12.82
CA TYR A 213 -21.53 -14.74 -12.32
C TYR A 213 -20.64 -13.51 -12.06
N LYS A 214 -21.09 -12.32 -12.45
CA LYS A 214 -20.23 -11.12 -12.50
C LYS A 214 -20.07 -10.39 -11.18
N GLU A 215 -21.19 -10.14 -10.50
CA GLU A 215 -21.20 -9.35 -9.27
C GLU A 215 -20.88 -10.21 -8.04
N PRO A 216 -20.51 -9.58 -6.90
CA PRO A 216 -20.35 -10.28 -5.62
C PRO A 216 -21.58 -11.11 -5.24
N LEU A 217 -21.33 -12.31 -4.73
CA LEU A 217 -22.33 -13.26 -4.23
C LEU A 217 -22.04 -13.71 -2.80
N GLY A 218 -20.87 -13.41 -2.23
CA GLY A 218 -20.47 -13.84 -0.89
C GLY A 218 -20.17 -12.70 0.08
N ASN A 219 -19.82 -13.08 1.31
CA ASN A 219 -19.20 -12.17 2.26
C ASN A 219 -17.80 -11.74 1.79
N ILE A 220 -17.10 -12.66 1.10
CA ILE A 220 -15.86 -12.39 0.38
C ILE A 220 -15.88 -13.04 -1.00
N ASP A 221 -15.48 -12.25 -1.99
CA ASP A 221 -15.47 -12.63 -3.39
C ASP A 221 -14.05 -12.48 -3.95
N PHE A 222 -13.47 -13.61 -4.31
CA PHE A 222 -12.13 -13.76 -4.82
C PHE A 222 -12.14 -13.70 -6.35
N TYR A 223 -11.36 -12.77 -6.91
CA TYR A 223 -11.23 -12.57 -8.36
C TYR A 223 -9.79 -12.85 -8.82
N PRO A 224 -9.35 -14.13 -8.90
CA PRO A 224 -8.05 -14.50 -9.45
C PRO A 224 -7.86 -13.91 -10.85
N ASN A 225 -6.74 -13.22 -11.05
CA ASN A 225 -6.37 -12.57 -12.32
C ASN A 225 -7.43 -11.57 -12.82
N GLY A 226 -8.28 -11.04 -11.93
CA GLY A 226 -9.40 -10.16 -12.25
C GLY A 226 -10.73 -10.89 -12.51
N GLY A 227 -10.74 -12.22 -12.43
CA GLY A 227 -11.90 -13.08 -12.65
C GLY A 227 -12.25 -13.33 -14.13
N LEU A 228 -11.35 -12.96 -15.04
CA LEU A 228 -11.47 -13.10 -16.50
C LEU A 228 -10.60 -14.29 -16.97
N ASP A 229 -9.89 -14.16 -18.10
CA ASP A 229 -8.98 -15.20 -18.60
C ASP A 229 -7.88 -15.61 -17.59
N GLN A 230 -7.79 -16.90 -17.32
CA GLN A 230 -6.86 -17.48 -16.36
C GLN A 230 -5.54 -17.93 -17.05
N PRO A 231 -4.37 -17.71 -16.43
CA PRO A 231 -3.09 -18.16 -16.97
C PRO A 231 -3.08 -19.68 -17.26
N GLY A 232 -2.65 -20.06 -18.46
CA GLY A 232 -2.64 -21.46 -18.94
C GLY A 232 -3.91 -21.93 -19.64
N CYS A 233 -4.97 -21.14 -19.61
CA CYS A 233 -6.15 -21.43 -20.41
C CYS A 233 -5.99 -20.93 -21.85
N PRO A 234 -6.64 -21.58 -22.83
CA PRO A 234 -6.68 -21.07 -24.20
C PRO A 234 -7.16 -19.61 -24.20
N LYS A 235 -6.66 -18.76 -25.09
CA LYS A 235 -7.00 -17.32 -25.11
C LYS A 235 -8.04 -16.93 -26.16
N THR A 236 -8.55 -17.90 -26.93
CA THR A 236 -9.47 -17.62 -28.02
C THR A 236 -10.58 -18.66 -28.07
N ILE A 237 -11.75 -18.21 -28.54
CA ILE A 237 -12.91 -19.06 -28.81
C ILE A 237 -12.62 -20.18 -29.83
N PHE A 238 -11.56 -20.05 -30.65
CA PHE A 238 -11.09 -21.12 -31.54
C PHE A 238 -10.51 -22.32 -30.80
N GLY A 239 -10.18 -22.18 -29.51
CA GLY A 239 -9.90 -23.28 -28.58
C GLY A 239 -11.12 -24.15 -28.25
N GLY A 240 -12.30 -23.81 -28.78
CA GLY A 240 -13.52 -24.60 -28.67
C GLY A 240 -14.01 -24.73 -27.23
N PHE A 241 -14.56 -25.89 -26.89
CA PHE A 241 -15.10 -26.15 -25.55
C PHE A 241 -14.04 -26.12 -24.44
N GLN A 242 -12.76 -26.24 -24.79
CA GLN A 242 -11.65 -26.18 -23.85
C GLN A 242 -11.41 -24.74 -23.34
N TYR A 243 -11.72 -23.73 -24.14
CA TYR A 243 -11.67 -22.31 -23.76
C TYR A 243 -12.59 -22.06 -22.55
N PHE A 244 -13.90 -22.18 -22.77
CA PHE A 244 -14.92 -21.96 -21.74
C PHE A 244 -14.83 -22.89 -20.52
N LYS A 245 -14.27 -24.09 -20.68
CA LYS A 245 -14.13 -25.02 -19.56
C LYS A 245 -12.93 -24.73 -18.68
N CYS A 246 -11.83 -24.23 -19.24
CA CYS A 246 -10.58 -24.12 -18.51
C CYS A 246 -10.67 -23.03 -17.44
N ASP A 247 -11.11 -21.83 -17.83
CA ASP A 247 -11.30 -20.70 -16.93
C ASP A 247 -12.34 -21.05 -15.86
N HIS A 248 -13.49 -21.57 -16.29
CA HIS A 248 -14.57 -21.98 -15.41
C HIS A 248 -14.19 -23.07 -14.38
N GLN A 249 -13.26 -23.96 -14.74
CA GLN A 249 -12.74 -24.99 -13.82
C GLN A 249 -11.60 -24.48 -12.93
N ARG A 250 -11.02 -23.31 -13.19
CA ARG A 250 -9.88 -22.78 -12.43
C ARG A 250 -10.24 -22.55 -10.96
N SER A 251 -11.44 -22.08 -10.66
CA SER A 251 -11.96 -21.95 -9.29
C SER A 251 -11.79 -23.23 -8.46
N VAL A 252 -12.08 -24.40 -9.06
CA VAL A 252 -11.94 -25.70 -8.40
C VAL A 252 -10.48 -26.05 -8.14
N TYR A 253 -9.60 -25.84 -9.12
CA TYR A 253 -8.18 -26.13 -8.95
C TYR A 253 -7.48 -25.20 -7.97
N LEU A 254 -7.91 -23.94 -7.90
CA LEU A 254 -7.45 -22.99 -6.88
C LEU A 254 -7.90 -23.41 -5.48
N TYR A 255 -9.16 -23.81 -5.34
CA TYR A 255 -9.67 -24.35 -4.08
C TYR A 255 -8.91 -25.64 -3.67
N LEU A 256 -8.69 -26.56 -4.60
CA LEU A 256 -7.88 -27.77 -4.39
C LEU A 256 -6.45 -27.46 -3.94
N SER A 257 -5.83 -26.44 -4.53
CA SER A 257 -4.48 -26.02 -4.16
C SER A 257 -4.41 -25.53 -2.71
N SER A 258 -5.45 -24.83 -2.25
CA SER A 258 -5.57 -24.36 -0.85
C SER A 258 -5.61 -25.48 0.19
N LEU A 259 -5.98 -26.71 -0.21
CA LEU A 259 -6.03 -27.87 0.69
C LEU A 259 -4.65 -28.53 0.92
N ARG A 260 -3.66 -28.26 0.05
CA ARG A 260 -2.39 -29.00 0.03
C ARG A 260 -1.25 -28.30 0.78
N ASP A 261 -1.49 -27.15 1.42
CA ASP A 261 -0.52 -26.33 2.18
C ASP A 261 0.80 -26.02 1.45
N SER A 262 0.86 -26.17 0.12
CA SER A 262 2.09 -26.00 -0.67
C SER A 262 2.48 -24.53 -0.86
N CYS A 263 1.51 -23.62 -0.93
CA CYS A 263 1.70 -22.19 -0.77
C CYS A 263 0.41 -21.52 -0.30
N ALA A 264 0.53 -20.49 0.54
CA ALA A 264 -0.59 -19.70 1.01
C ALA A 264 -0.90 -18.58 0.00
N ILE A 265 -1.92 -18.79 -0.85
CA ILE A 265 -2.35 -17.77 -1.81
C ILE A 265 -3.10 -16.67 -1.05
N THR A 266 -2.40 -15.55 -0.89
CA THR A 266 -2.93 -14.36 -0.22
C THR A 266 -3.70 -13.51 -1.22
N ALA A 267 -4.93 -13.14 -0.86
CA ALA A 267 -5.75 -12.21 -1.62
C ALA A 267 -5.78 -10.84 -0.95
N TYR A 268 -6.00 -9.80 -1.75
CA TYR A 268 -5.94 -8.41 -1.29
C TYR A 268 -7.29 -7.72 -1.46
N PRO A 269 -7.95 -7.29 -0.36
CA PRO A 269 -9.17 -6.49 -0.43
C PRO A 269 -8.95 -5.22 -1.24
N CYS A 270 -9.75 -5.00 -2.28
CA CYS A 270 -9.62 -3.83 -3.14
C CYS A 270 -10.93 -3.52 -3.86
N ASP A 271 -11.13 -2.27 -4.27
CA ASP A 271 -12.34 -1.88 -5.00
C ASP A 271 -12.33 -2.36 -6.46
N SER A 272 -11.15 -2.44 -7.07
CA SER A 272 -10.99 -2.87 -8.46
C SER A 272 -9.68 -3.62 -8.71
N TYR A 273 -9.71 -4.54 -9.66
CA TYR A 273 -8.52 -5.24 -10.12
C TYR A 273 -7.44 -4.26 -10.64
N ARG A 274 -7.85 -3.15 -11.26
CA ARG A 274 -6.93 -2.10 -11.74
C ARG A 274 -6.18 -1.45 -10.58
N ASP A 275 -6.86 -1.12 -9.49
CA ASP A 275 -6.24 -0.51 -8.31
C ASP A 275 -5.29 -1.48 -7.59
N TYR A 276 -5.67 -2.77 -7.53
CA TYR A 276 -4.78 -3.84 -7.08
C TYR A 276 -3.52 -3.95 -7.95
N ARG A 277 -3.67 -3.98 -9.29
CA ARG A 277 -2.55 -4.04 -10.25
C ARG A 277 -1.66 -2.80 -10.19
N ASN A 278 -2.21 -1.65 -9.79
CA ASN A 278 -1.50 -0.41 -9.53
C ASN A 278 -0.86 -0.36 -8.13
N GLY A 279 -0.95 -1.43 -7.33
CA GLY A 279 -0.31 -1.54 -6.03
C GLY A 279 -0.96 -0.70 -4.93
N LYS A 280 -2.21 -0.25 -5.10
CA LYS A 280 -2.91 0.61 -4.13
C LYS A 280 -3.50 -0.14 -2.94
N CYS A 281 -3.72 -1.45 -3.08
CA CYS A 281 -4.50 -2.27 -2.15
C CYS A 281 -3.69 -3.40 -1.50
N VAL A 282 -2.40 -3.19 -1.25
CA VAL A 282 -1.50 -4.24 -0.70
C VAL A 282 -1.54 -4.35 0.84
N SER A 283 -2.54 -3.74 1.47
CA SER A 283 -2.80 -3.77 2.91
C SER A 283 -4.16 -4.39 3.17
N CYS A 284 -4.28 -5.24 4.19
CA CYS A 284 -5.44 -6.11 4.37
C CYS A 284 -6.40 -5.67 5.48
N GLY A 285 -6.42 -4.38 5.82
CA GLY A 285 -7.29 -3.82 6.86
C GLY A 285 -6.65 -2.61 7.53
N ALA A 286 -7.44 -1.87 8.32
CA ALA A 286 -6.97 -0.68 9.06
C ALA A 286 -6.18 -1.04 10.33
N SER A 287 -6.34 -2.27 10.85
CA SER A 287 -5.60 -2.81 11.98
C SER A 287 -4.33 -3.51 11.50
N GLN A 288 -3.17 -3.13 12.03
CA GLN A 288 -1.87 -3.75 11.70
C GLN A 288 -1.73 -5.20 12.23
N ASN A 289 -2.73 -5.74 12.93
CA ASN A 289 -2.68 -7.05 13.57
C ASN A 289 -3.39 -8.17 12.79
N GLU A 290 -4.10 -7.87 11.71
CA GLU A 290 -4.89 -8.88 10.97
C GLU A 290 -4.20 -9.31 9.68
N SER A 291 -4.03 -10.62 9.51
CA SER A 291 -3.47 -11.21 8.30
C SER A 291 -4.47 -11.12 7.15
N CYS A 292 -3.96 -10.95 5.93
CA CYS A 292 -4.75 -10.97 4.70
C CYS A 292 -5.60 -12.24 4.53
N PRO A 293 -6.72 -12.17 3.78
CA PRO A 293 -7.55 -13.32 3.52
C PRO A 293 -6.78 -14.33 2.67
N LEU A 294 -6.88 -15.60 3.05
CA LEU A 294 -6.36 -16.71 2.26
C LEU A 294 -7.45 -17.24 1.34
N LEU A 295 -7.06 -17.59 0.11
CA LEU A 295 -7.96 -18.21 -0.85
C LEU A 295 -8.36 -19.64 -0.40
N GLY A 296 -9.64 -19.98 -0.59
CA GLY A 296 -10.13 -21.36 -0.54
C GLY A 296 -10.47 -21.85 0.87
N TYR A 297 -10.01 -23.04 1.26
CA TYR A 297 -10.51 -23.75 2.45
C TYR A 297 -10.36 -22.94 3.74
N ARG A 298 -9.31 -22.12 3.89
CA ARG A 298 -9.08 -21.28 5.09
C ARG A 298 -9.63 -19.84 4.99
N ALA A 299 -10.50 -19.56 4.02
CA ALA A 299 -11.12 -18.23 3.88
C ALA A 299 -12.03 -17.87 5.08
N ASP A 300 -12.54 -18.85 5.81
CA ASP A 300 -13.36 -18.70 7.01
C ASP A 300 -12.63 -18.09 8.21
N ASN A 301 -11.29 -18.03 8.18
CA ASN A 301 -10.51 -17.23 9.14
C ASN A 301 -10.91 -15.74 9.13
N TRP A 302 -11.55 -15.27 8.06
CA TRP A 302 -12.05 -13.90 7.92
C TRP A 302 -13.54 -13.73 8.23
N LYS A 303 -14.24 -14.80 8.65
CA LYS A 303 -15.69 -14.79 8.92
C LYS A 303 -16.08 -13.70 9.92
N ASP A 304 -15.39 -13.62 11.06
CA ASP A 304 -15.75 -12.68 12.13
C ASP A 304 -15.48 -11.22 11.74
N TYR A 305 -14.35 -10.95 11.08
CA TYR A 305 -14.03 -9.61 10.56
C TYR A 305 -15.07 -9.11 9.56
N LEU A 306 -15.54 -9.99 8.67
CA LEU A 306 -16.51 -9.62 7.63
C LEU A 306 -17.93 -9.44 8.17
N ARG A 307 -18.27 -10.09 9.29
CA ARG A 307 -19.57 -9.92 9.97
C ARG A 307 -19.77 -8.51 10.53
N GLU A 308 -18.70 -7.84 10.93
CA GLU A 308 -18.77 -6.48 11.49
C GLU A 308 -18.86 -5.38 10.41
N LYS A 309 -18.70 -5.74 9.13
CA LYS A 309 -18.64 -4.80 8.02
C LYS A 309 -20.04 -4.52 7.44
N ASP A 310 -20.29 -3.26 7.10
CA ASP A 310 -21.52 -2.82 6.40
C ASP A 310 -21.17 -2.09 5.08
N PRO A 311 -21.53 -2.63 3.89
CA PRO A 311 -22.17 -3.92 3.68
C PRO A 311 -21.20 -5.09 3.95
N PRO A 312 -21.71 -6.29 4.29
CA PRO A 312 -20.90 -7.46 4.66
C PRO A 312 -20.32 -8.17 3.42
N MET A 313 -19.82 -7.41 2.44
CA MET A 313 -19.26 -7.90 1.17
C MET A 313 -17.87 -7.32 0.94
N THR A 314 -16.94 -8.13 0.44
CA THR A 314 -15.56 -7.71 0.17
C THR A 314 -15.04 -8.36 -1.11
N LYS A 315 -14.62 -7.53 -2.07
CA LYS A 315 -13.86 -8.00 -3.24
C LYS A 315 -12.39 -8.14 -2.87
N ALA A 316 -11.80 -9.28 -3.19
CA ALA A 316 -10.39 -9.56 -2.99
C ALA A 316 -9.74 -10.03 -4.30
N PHE A 317 -8.58 -9.45 -4.62
CA PHE A 317 -7.87 -9.70 -5.88
C PHE A 317 -6.48 -10.29 -5.61
N PHE A 318 -6.04 -11.13 -6.53
CA PHE A 318 -4.68 -11.67 -6.59
C PHE A 318 -4.41 -12.17 -8.01
N ASP A 319 -3.14 -12.40 -8.33
CA ASP A 319 -2.75 -13.06 -9.57
C ASP A 319 -2.28 -14.48 -9.26
N THR A 320 -2.35 -15.36 -10.25
CA THR A 320 -1.90 -16.75 -10.13
C THR A 320 -0.88 -17.08 -11.21
N ALA A 321 -0.04 -18.08 -10.96
CA ALA A 321 0.72 -18.72 -12.01
C ALA A 321 -0.18 -19.59 -12.90
N GLU A 322 0.37 -20.06 -14.02
CA GLU A 322 -0.31 -20.93 -14.99
C GLU A 322 -0.55 -22.35 -14.46
N GLU A 323 0.42 -22.90 -13.74
CA GLU A 323 0.41 -24.28 -13.25
C GLU A 323 0.34 -24.36 -11.73
N ASN A 324 -0.17 -25.49 -11.21
CA ASN A 324 -0.19 -25.81 -9.79
C ASN A 324 1.24 -25.79 -9.23
N PRO A 325 1.55 -25.11 -8.11
CA PRO A 325 0.63 -24.61 -7.07
C PRO A 325 0.05 -23.21 -7.24
N PHE A 326 0.13 -22.62 -8.44
CA PHE A 326 -0.49 -21.33 -8.80
C PHE A 326 0.03 -20.12 -8.02
N CYS A 327 1.11 -20.27 -7.25
CA CYS A 327 1.66 -19.23 -6.40
C CYS A 327 2.21 -18.06 -7.22
N MET A 328 2.06 -16.86 -6.66
CA MET A 328 2.66 -15.64 -7.17
C MET A 328 3.29 -14.87 -6.03
N TYR A 329 4.46 -14.29 -6.30
CA TYR A 329 5.26 -13.57 -5.33
C TYR A 329 5.37 -12.11 -5.74
N HIS A 330 4.90 -11.24 -4.86
CA HIS A 330 4.76 -9.81 -5.12
C HIS A 330 5.96 -9.04 -4.59
N TYR A 331 6.45 -8.13 -5.42
CA TYR A 331 7.52 -7.20 -5.10
C TYR A 331 7.12 -5.81 -5.55
N PHE A 332 7.45 -4.79 -4.77
CA PHE A 332 7.40 -3.43 -5.28
C PHE A 332 8.74 -3.02 -5.86
N VAL A 333 8.66 -2.37 -7.01
CA VAL A 333 9.77 -1.75 -7.72
C VAL A 333 9.56 -0.24 -7.64
N ASP A 334 10.23 0.39 -6.69
CA ASP A 334 10.18 1.84 -6.49
C ASP A 334 11.27 2.52 -7.33
N ILE A 335 10.89 3.41 -8.26
CA ILE A 335 11.78 4.06 -9.22
C ILE A 335 11.69 5.58 -9.09
N ILE A 336 12.84 6.25 -8.97
CA ILE A 336 12.97 7.72 -9.07
C ILE A 336 13.76 8.05 -10.33
N THR A 337 13.28 9.00 -11.14
CA THR A 337 13.91 9.33 -12.43
C THR A 337 14.44 10.77 -12.51
N TRP A 338 15.41 11.03 -13.40
CA TRP A 338 16.00 12.35 -13.69
C TRP A 338 15.71 12.84 -15.13
N ASN A 339 14.65 12.37 -15.77
CA ASN A 339 14.43 12.75 -17.17
C ASN A 339 13.91 14.20 -17.27
N LYS A 340 14.48 15.01 -18.16
CA LYS A 340 14.03 16.40 -18.39
C LYS A 340 12.58 16.45 -18.88
N ASN A 341 12.21 15.51 -19.75
CA ASN A 341 10.85 15.36 -20.27
C ASN A 341 10.17 14.16 -19.63
N ILE A 342 8.85 14.23 -19.49
CA ILE A 342 8.01 13.13 -19.03
C ILE A 342 8.16 11.94 -19.99
N ARG A 343 8.35 10.74 -19.44
CA ARG A 343 8.36 9.49 -20.20
C ARG A 343 7.16 8.65 -19.79
N ARG A 344 6.50 8.01 -20.74
CA ARG A 344 5.41 7.07 -20.47
C ARG A 344 5.76 5.73 -21.09
N GLY A 345 5.61 4.65 -20.32
CA GLY A 345 5.91 3.31 -20.80
C GLY A 345 5.87 2.26 -19.70
N ASP A 346 6.22 1.04 -20.07
CA ASP A 346 6.17 -0.16 -19.25
C ASP A 346 7.57 -0.57 -18.78
N ILE A 347 7.61 -1.30 -17.67
CA ILE A 347 8.82 -1.88 -17.12
C ILE A 347 8.66 -3.39 -17.09
N THR A 348 9.64 -4.09 -17.65
CA THR A 348 9.85 -5.52 -17.44
C THR A 348 11.03 -5.70 -16.50
N ILE A 349 10.85 -6.53 -15.48
CA ILE A 349 11.89 -6.87 -14.51
C ILE A 349 12.12 -8.38 -14.53
N LYS A 350 13.38 -8.79 -14.55
CA LYS A 350 13.78 -10.20 -14.45
C LYS A 350 14.81 -10.37 -13.34
N LEU A 351 14.58 -11.36 -12.48
CA LEU A 351 15.45 -11.71 -11.37
C LEU A 351 16.22 -12.98 -11.72
N ARG A 352 17.47 -13.08 -11.25
CA ARG A 352 18.32 -14.27 -11.39
C ARG A 352 19.03 -14.57 -10.08
N ASP A 353 19.06 -15.83 -9.66
CA ASP A 353 19.83 -16.28 -8.50
C ASP A 353 21.27 -16.71 -8.88
N LYS A 354 22.05 -17.19 -7.90
CA LYS A 354 23.42 -17.69 -8.16
C LYS A 354 23.46 -19.04 -8.87
N ALA A 355 22.37 -19.83 -8.81
CA ALA A 355 22.25 -21.13 -9.46
C ALA A 355 21.88 -20.99 -10.95
N GLY A 356 21.46 -19.81 -11.39
CA GLY A 356 21.04 -19.53 -12.76
C GLY A 356 19.53 -19.58 -12.99
N ASN A 357 18.73 -19.84 -11.94
CA ASN A 357 17.27 -19.78 -12.03
C ASN A 357 16.83 -18.34 -12.29
N THR A 358 15.81 -18.16 -13.12
CA THR A 358 15.28 -16.84 -13.45
C THR A 358 13.77 -16.78 -13.37
N THR A 359 13.25 -15.65 -12.91
CA THR A 359 11.82 -15.32 -12.98
C THR A 359 11.63 -13.91 -13.54
N GLU A 360 10.55 -13.68 -14.27
CA GLU A 360 10.27 -12.42 -14.98
C GLU A 360 8.88 -11.90 -14.61
N SER A 361 8.77 -10.57 -14.52
CA SER A 361 7.50 -9.87 -14.40
C SER A 361 7.40 -8.75 -15.43
N LYS A 362 6.31 -8.75 -16.19
CA LYS A 362 5.97 -7.68 -17.14
C LYS A 362 4.89 -6.80 -16.51
N ILE A 363 5.22 -5.52 -16.30
CA ILE A 363 4.32 -4.54 -15.69
C ILE A 363 3.77 -3.64 -16.80
N ASN A 364 2.78 -4.17 -17.52
CA ASN A 364 2.26 -3.60 -18.76
C ASN A 364 0.73 -3.55 -18.83
N HIS A 365 0.01 -3.63 -17.70
CA HIS A 365 -1.45 -3.45 -17.71
C HIS A 365 -1.83 -1.99 -17.98
N GLU A 366 -0.97 -1.04 -17.60
CA GLU A 366 -1.16 0.37 -17.85
C GLU A 366 0.21 1.08 -17.94
N PRO A 367 0.45 1.90 -18.98
CA PRO A 367 1.73 2.60 -19.13
C PRO A 367 1.97 3.61 -18.01
N THR A 368 3.10 3.42 -17.31
CA THR A 368 3.53 4.25 -16.18
C THR A 368 4.12 5.58 -16.65
N THR A 369 3.81 6.65 -15.92
CA THR A 369 4.37 7.99 -16.19
C THR A 369 5.57 8.27 -15.28
N PHE A 370 6.75 8.41 -15.87
CA PHE A 370 7.99 8.75 -15.20
C PHE A 370 8.29 10.24 -15.32
N GLN A 371 8.29 10.93 -14.18
CA GLN A 371 8.57 12.35 -14.07
C GLN A 371 9.84 12.61 -13.26
N LYS A 372 10.48 13.76 -13.49
CA LYS A 372 11.71 14.14 -12.80
C LYS A 372 11.48 14.22 -11.28
N TYR A 373 12.30 13.52 -10.50
CA TYR A 373 12.26 13.42 -9.03
C TYR A 373 11.01 12.82 -8.42
N HIS A 374 10.05 12.37 -9.22
CA HIS A 374 8.88 11.68 -8.69
C HIS A 374 9.18 10.19 -8.51
N GLN A 375 8.84 9.65 -7.33
CA GLN A 375 8.90 8.22 -7.10
C GLN A 375 7.63 7.56 -7.64
N VAL A 376 7.81 6.53 -8.47
CA VAL A 376 6.73 5.63 -8.87
C VAL A 376 6.96 4.27 -8.23
N SER A 377 5.89 3.64 -7.75
CA SER A 377 5.92 2.32 -7.13
C SER A 377 5.14 1.35 -8.01
N LEU A 378 5.82 0.35 -8.55
CA LEU A 378 5.25 -0.63 -9.46
C LEU A 378 5.14 -2.00 -8.80
N LEU A 379 4.00 -2.67 -8.94
CA LEU A 379 3.77 -4.01 -8.40
C LEU A 379 4.26 -5.08 -9.40
N ALA A 380 5.47 -5.58 -9.18
CA ALA A 380 6.03 -6.73 -9.87
C ALA A 380 5.51 -8.03 -9.23
N ARG A 381 5.28 -9.04 -10.07
CA ARG A 381 4.68 -10.32 -9.71
C ARG A 381 5.40 -11.45 -10.43
N PHE A 382 5.93 -12.39 -9.67
CA PHE A 382 6.79 -13.48 -10.14
C PHE A 382 6.15 -14.83 -9.83
N ASN A 383 6.27 -15.78 -10.75
CA ASN A 383 5.78 -17.15 -10.58
C ASN A 383 6.67 -18.01 -9.65
N GLN A 384 7.86 -17.52 -9.31
CA GLN A 384 8.81 -18.19 -8.44
C GLN A 384 9.44 -17.16 -7.50
N ASP A 385 9.63 -17.56 -6.24
CA ASP A 385 10.35 -16.75 -5.28
C ASP A 385 11.84 -17.09 -5.33
N LEU A 386 12.68 -16.07 -5.47
CA LEU A 386 14.13 -16.22 -5.41
C LEU A 386 14.61 -15.59 -4.10
N ASP A 387 14.94 -16.44 -3.12
CA ASP A 387 15.41 -15.99 -1.80
C ASP A 387 16.63 -15.05 -1.90
N LYS A 388 17.60 -15.41 -2.76
CA LYS A 388 18.84 -14.64 -2.96
C LYS A 388 19.01 -14.23 -4.41
N VAL A 389 18.54 -13.02 -4.72
CA VAL A 389 18.72 -12.39 -6.02
C VAL A 389 20.18 -11.98 -6.23
N ALA A 390 20.83 -12.57 -7.23
CA ALA A 390 22.22 -12.31 -7.62
C ALA A 390 22.34 -11.26 -8.73
N ALA A 391 21.36 -11.20 -9.64
CA ALA A 391 21.28 -10.18 -10.68
C ALA A 391 19.83 -9.76 -10.93
N VAL A 392 19.66 -8.48 -11.27
CA VAL A 392 18.40 -7.89 -11.69
C VAL A 392 18.56 -7.36 -13.10
N SER A 393 17.55 -7.58 -13.92
CA SER A 393 17.46 -7.09 -15.27
C SER A 393 16.23 -6.20 -15.40
N LEU A 394 16.40 -5.03 -16.02
CA LEU A 394 15.32 -4.09 -16.30
C LEU A 394 15.27 -3.76 -17.79
N MET A 395 14.05 -3.71 -18.34
CA MET A 395 13.78 -3.25 -19.70
C MET A 395 12.65 -2.22 -19.65
N PHE A 396 12.85 -1.08 -20.31
CA PHE A 396 11.85 -0.04 -20.48
C PHE A 396 11.31 -0.08 -21.91
N SER A 397 9.99 0.03 -22.09
CA SER A 397 9.35 0.07 -23.41
C SER A 397 8.26 1.13 -23.47
N THR A 398 8.16 1.91 -24.54
CA THR A 398 7.02 2.82 -24.76
C THR A 398 5.89 2.19 -25.57
N GLY A 399 6.05 0.94 -26.01
CA GLY A 399 5.14 0.28 -26.95
C GLY A 399 5.27 0.75 -28.41
N SER A 400 6.05 1.80 -28.69
CA SER A 400 6.32 2.24 -30.05
C SER A 400 7.45 1.43 -30.68
N ILE A 401 7.22 0.92 -31.89
CA ILE A 401 8.23 0.22 -32.71
C ILE A 401 8.87 1.21 -33.71
N ILE A 402 8.23 2.36 -33.96
CA ILE A 402 8.61 3.35 -34.97
C ILE A 402 8.96 4.67 -34.27
N GLY A 403 10.20 5.15 -34.44
CA GLY A 403 10.65 6.44 -33.91
C GLY A 403 12.02 6.39 -33.21
N PRO A 404 12.50 7.53 -32.67
CA PRO A 404 13.75 7.59 -31.94
C PRO A 404 13.63 6.87 -30.60
N ARG A 405 14.60 5.98 -30.30
CA ARG A 405 14.63 5.25 -29.02
C ARG A 405 14.80 6.22 -27.86
N TYR A 406 13.92 6.12 -26.88
CA TYR A 406 13.99 6.94 -25.68
C TYR A 406 14.98 6.37 -24.65
N LYS A 407 15.57 7.28 -23.88
CA LYS A 407 16.39 6.95 -22.71
C LYS A 407 15.58 7.26 -21.45
N LEU A 408 15.61 6.35 -20.49
CA LEU A 408 15.05 6.55 -19.16
C LEU A 408 16.19 6.52 -18.13
N ARG A 409 16.57 7.69 -17.61
CA ARG A 409 17.55 7.79 -16.52
C ARG A 409 16.87 7.61 -15.17
N ILE A 410 17.25 6.56 -14.46
CA ILE A 410 16.79 6.19 -13.12
C ILE A 410 17.88 6.59 -12.11
N LEU A 411 17.54 7.46 -11.17
CA LEU A 411 18.44 7.85 -10.08
C LEU A 411 18.55 6.74 -9.04
N ARG A 412 17.41 6.13 -8.71
CA ARG A 412 17.29 5.07 -7.71
C ARG A 412 16.21 4.11 -8.12
N MET A 413 16.54 2.83 -8.09
CA MET A 413 15.60 1.73 -8.09
C MET A 413 15.74 0.99 -6.76
N LYS A 414 14.60 0.64 -6.16
CA LYS A 414 14.50 -0.12 -4.92
C LYS A 414 13.50 -1.26 -5.13
N LEU A 415 13.91 -2.47 -4.78
CA LEU A 415 13.12 -3.69 -4.84
C LEU A 415 12.81 -4.15 -3.41
N ARG A 416 11.53 -4.29 -3.08
CA ARG A 416 11.05 -4.75 -1.76
C ARG A 416 10.05 -5.89 -1.92
N SER A 417 10.28 -6.99 -1.21
CA SER A 417 9.34 -8.11 -1.17
C SER A 417 8.12 -7.76 -0.34
N LEU A 418 6.92 -8.12 -0.81
CA LEU A 418 5.69 -7.97 -0.05
C LEU A 418 5.38 -9.25 0.75
N ALA A 419 5.68 -10.42 0.19
CA ALA A 419 5.52 -11.71 0.86
C ALA A 419 6.53 -11.92 2.00
N HIS A 420 7.72 -11.32 1.90
CA HIS A 420 8.80 -11.44 2.88
C HIS A 420 9.37 -10.07 3.28
N PRO A 421 8.62 -9.24 4.04
CA PRO A 421 9.05 -7.89 4.43
C PRO A 421 10.36 -7.85 5.23
N GLU A 422 10.72 -8.95 5.90
CA GLU A 422 11.96 -9.14 6.65
C GLU A 422 13.21 -9.20 5.77
N ARG A 423 13.06 -9.50 4.47
CA ARG A 423 14.19 -9.58 3.55
C ARG A 423 14.83 -8.21 3.34
N PRO A 424 16.17 -8.16 3.25
CA PRO A 424 16.84 -6.90 2.98
C PRO A 424 16.42 -6.35 1.61
N GLN A 425 16.15 -5.05 1.58
CA GLN A 425 15.76 -4.35 0.37
C GLN A 425 16.97 -4.23 -0.56
N LEU A 426 16.74 -4.42 -1.85
CA LEU A 426 17.77 -4.35 -2.87
C LEU A 426 17.67 -3.03 -3.63
N CYS A 427 18.79 -2.36 -3.83
CA CYS A 427 18.86 -1.06 -4.48
C CYS A 427 19.84 -1.05 -5.64
N ARG A 428 19.62 -0.12 -6.56
CA ARG A 428 20.59 0.29 -7.57
C ARG A 428 20.44 1.77 -7.88
N TYR A 429 21.57 2.44 -8.10
CA TYR A 429 21.65 3.88 -8.36
C TYR A 429 22.21 4.17 -9.74
N ASP A 430 21.84 5.34 -10.28
CA ASP A 430 22.26 5.89 -11.57
C ASP A 430 22.28 4.86 -12.71
N LEU A 431 21.09 4.40 -13.10
CA LEU A 431 20.88 3.52 -14.23
C LEU A 431 20.36 4.30 -15.43
N VAL A 432 20.78 3.92 -16.63
CA VAL A 432 20.21 4.43 -17.88
C VAL A 432 19.63 3.25 -18.64
N LEU A 433 18.30 3.21 -18.74
CA LEU A 433 17.62 2.22 -19.57
C LEU A 433 17.46 2.80 -20.97
N MET A 434 17.98 2.05 -21.95
CA MET A 434 17.69 2.30 -23.37
C MET A 434 16.40 1.56 -23.72
N GLU A 435 15.49 2.22 -24.42
CA GLU A 435 14.22 1.63 -24.83
C GLU A 435 14.41 0.30 -25.59
N ASN A 436 13.64 -0.71 -25.18
CA ASN A 436 13.64 -2.08 -25.70
C ASN A 436 15.01 -2.78 -25.61
N VAL A 437 15.87 -2.35 -24.68
CA VAL A 437 17.16 -3.00 -24.38
C VAL A 437 17.16 -3.51 -22.95
N GLU A 438 17.44 -4.79 -22.80
CA GLU A 438 17.60 -5.42 -21.49
C GLU A 438 18.89 -4.94 -20.80
N THR A 439 18.75 -4.33 -19.62
CA THR A 439 19.88 -3.83 -18.83
C THR A 439 20.04 -4.68 -17.57
N VAL A 440 21.11 -5.47 -17.52
CA VAL A 440 21.42 -6.36 -16.40
C VAL A 440 22.42 -5.70 -15.44
N PHE A 441 22.17 -5.81 -14.15
CA PHE A 441 23.06 -5.30 -13.10
C PHE A 441 23.01 -6.18 -11.85
N GLN A 442 24.08 -6.11 -11.06
CA GLN A 442 24.08 -6.69 -9.72
C GLN A 442 23.44 -5.69 -8.74
N PRO A 443 22.37 -6.08 -8.01
CA PRO A 443 21.81 -5.22 -6.98
C PRO A 443 22.77 -5.14 -5.78
N ILE A 444 22.68 -4.04 -5.04
CA ILE A 444 23.34 -3.89 -3.74
C ILE A 444 22.28 -3.87 -2.64
N LEU A 445 22.67 -4.16 -1.41
CA LEU A 445 21.80 -3.90 -0.27
C LEU A 445 21.50 -2.40 -0.23
N CYS A 446 20.23 -2.03 -0.11
CA CYS A 446 19.88 -0.65 0.17
C CYS A 446 20.62 -0.25 1.46
N PRO A 447 21.39 0.86 1.46
CA PRO A 447 21.98 1.37 2.68
C PRO A 447 20.85 1.53 3.70
N LYS A 448 20.96 0.87 4.87
CA LYS A 448 20.12 1.24 6.01
C LYS A 448 20.31 2.73 6.19
N LEU A 449 19.24 3.51 6.06
CA LEU A 449 19.22 4.96 5.94
C LEU A 449 20.35 5.60 6.77
N GLN A 450 21.53 5.75 6.17
CA GLN A 450 22.63 6.41 6.82
C GLN A 450 22.33 7.86 6.52
N MET A 451 21.69 8.53 7.48
CA MET A 451 21.41 9.96 7.39
C MET A 451 22.73 10.69 7.12
N SER A 452 23.07 10.91 5.85
CA SER A 452 24.00 11.95 5.50
C SER A 452 23.26 13.24 5.82
N LEU A 453 23.68 13.92 6.88
CA LEU A 453 23.20 15.25 7.20
C LEU A 453 24.11 16.24 6.47
N TRP A 454 23.54 17.05 5.59
CA TRP A 454 24.26 18.12 4.91
C TRP A 454 23.53 19.45 5.10
N PHE A 455 24.23 20.56 4.88
CA PHE A 455 23.60 21.87 4.86
C PHE A 455 23.01 22.11 3.47
N PRO A 456 21.70 22.40 3.35
CA PRO A 456 21.08 22.62 2.05
C PRO A 456 21.64 23.90 1.42
N SER A 457 22.05 23.79 0.16
CA SER A 457 22.58 24.90 -0.64
C SER A 457 21.53 25.46 -1.61
N ASP A 458 20.50 24.68 -1.92
CA ASP A 458 19.38 25.09 -2.78
C ASP A 458 18.01 24.61 -2.24
N LEU A 459 16.94 25.02 -2.91
CA LEU A 459 15.56 24.70 -2.52
C LEU A 459 15.20 23.21 -2.69
N ALA A 460 15.83 22.51 -3.63
CA ALA A 460 15.57 21.09 -3.86
C ALA A 460 16.20 20.24 -2.75
N GLU A 461 17.45 20.52 -2.40
CA GLU A 461 18.13 19.91 -1.25
C GLU A 461 17.40 20.19 0.07
N LEU A 462 16.89 21.42 0.25
CA LEU A 462 16.11 21.80 1.42
C LEU A 462 14.82 20.96 1.55
N ARG A 463 14.13 20.71 0.43
CA ARG A 463 12.92 19.87 0.40
C ARG A 463 13.21 18.44 0.80
N GLU A 464 14.21 17.84 0.18
CA GLU A 464 14.64 16.47 0.47
C GLU A 464 15.00 16.32 1.95
N LEU A 465 15.83 17.22 2.47
CA LEU A 465 16.21 17.22 3.88
C LEU A 465 15.00 17.41 4.81
N SER A 466 14.05 18.27 4.43
CA SER A 466 12.83 18.50 5.23
C SER A 466 11.93 17.27 5.31
N GLU A 467 11.78 16.51 4.21
CA GLU A 467 10.99 15.28 4.19
C GLU A 467 11.64 14.20 5.06
N VAL A 468 12.94 14.00 4.88
CA VAL A 468 13.73 13.02 5.66
C VAL A 468 13.66 13.34 7.16
N LEU A 469 13.92 14.60 7.55
CA LEU A 469 13.88 15.00 8.96
C LEU A 469 12.48 14.98 9.54
N ARG A 470 11.43 15.26 8.74
CA ARG A 470 10.04 15.21 9.21
C ARG A 470 9.59 13.78 9.51
N ASP A 471 10.00 12.82 8.70
CA ASP A 471 9.73 11.41 8.95
C ASP A 471 10.54 10.89 10.13
N TYR A 472 11.84 11.19 10.21
CA TYR A 472 12.69 10.78 11.34
C TYR A 472 12.23 11.38 12.67
N ARG A 473 11.67 12.59 12.65
CA ARG A 473 11.13 13.26 13.84
C ARG A 473 9.94 12.52 14.46
N LYS A 474 9.17 11.74 13.68
CA LYS A 474 8.02 10.97 14.21
C LYS A 474 8.45 9.99 15.29
N GLU A 475 9.66 9.44 15.16
CA GLU A 475 10.22 8.48 16.11
C GLU A 475 11.26 9.11 17.06
N HIS A 476 11.95 10.19 16.63
CA HIS A 476 13.07 10.78 17.37
C HIS A 476 12.99 12.31 17.49
N GLN A 477 11.91 12.82 18.08
CA GLN A 477 11.64 14.26 18.18
C GLN A 477 12.75 15.07 18.87
N ALA A 478 13.25 14.59 20.02
CA ALA A 478 14.27 15.31 20.79
C ALA A 478 15.61 15.41 20.05
N TYR A 479 16.01 14.35 19.33
CA TYR A 479 17.25 14.32 18.57
C TYR A 479 17.23 15.32 17.42
N VAL A 480 16.14 15.33 16.62
CA VAL A 480 15.99 16.28 15.50
C VAL A 480 16.01 17.73 16.00
N PHE A 481 15.37 17.99 17.14
CA PHE A 481 15.36 19.32 17.76
C PHE A 481 16.77 19.77 18.18
N LEU A 482 17.53 18.94 18.89
CA LEU A 482 18.89 19.25 19.34
C LEU A 482 19.85 19.42 18.17
N LEU A 483 19.76 18.54 17.17
CA LEU A 483 20.54 18.62 15.95
C LEU A 483 20.28 19.94 15.20
N PHE A 484 19.01 20.31 15.02
CA PHE A 484 18.62 21.55 14.37
C PHE A 484 19.18 22.76 15.13
N CYS A 485 19.00 22.83 16.45
CA CYS A 485 19.50 23.92 17.27
C CYS A 485 21.02 24.06 17.18
N SER A 486 21.75 22.93 17.26
CA SER A 486 23.21 22.90 17.19
C SER A 486 23.72 23.39 15.83
N ALA A 487 23.13 22.90 14.75
CA ALA A 487 23.46 23.31 13.38
C ALA A 487 23.17 24.80 13.13
N TYR A 488 22.07 25.31 13.67
CA TYR A 488 21.68 26.72 13.58
C TYR A 488 22.68 27.62 14.32
N LEU A 489 22.97 27.31 15.59
CA LEU A 489 23.91 28.09 16.40
C LEU A 489 25.32 28.08 15.81
N TYR A 490 25.75 26.95 15.25
CA TYR A 490 27.01 26.85 14.53
C TYR A 490 27.07 27.84 13.35
N LYS A 491 26.11 27.78 12.42
CA LYS A 491 26.08 28.69 11.26
C LYS A 491 25.99 30.16 11.68
N GLN A 492 25.12 30.47 12.63
CA GLN A 492 24.88 31.84 13.07
C GLN A 492 26.06 32.40 13.88
N GLY A 493 26.70 31.59 14.73
CA GLY A 493 27.84 31.97 15.55
C GLY A 493 29.10 32.27 14.75
N PHE A 494 29.36 31.49 13.70
CA PHE A 494 30.51 31.68 12.80
C PHE A 494 30.21 32.59 11.59
N ALA A 495 29.05 33.25 11.56
CA ALA A 495 28.64 34.13 10.47
C ALA A 495 28.66 33.46 9.08
N ILE A 496 28.37 32.16 9.01
CA ILE A 496 28.35 31.38 7.77
C ILE A 496 27.09 31.71 6.96
N PRO A 497 27.22 32.05 5.66
CA PRO A 497 26.07 32.33 4.80
C PRO A 497 25.05 31.18 4.74
N GLY A 498 23.77 31.53 4.51
CA GLY A 498 22.70 30.55 4.34
C GLY A 498 21.96 30.12 5.61
N SER A 499 21.94 30.95 6.66
CA SER A 499 21.05 30.78 7.82
C SER A 499 19.56 30.96 7.45
N SER A 500 19.26 31.65 6.36
CA SER A 500 17.93 31.79 5.77
C SER A 500 17.29 30.43 5.44
N PHE A 501 18.05 29.48 4.88
CA PHE A 501 17.57 28.13 4.59
C PHE A 501 17.16 27.37 5.86
N LEU A 502 17.86 27.61 6.98
CA LEU A 502 17.49 27.00 8.26
C LEU A 502 16.20 27.61 8.85
N ASN A 503 15.95 28.91 8.62
CA ASN A 503 14.65 29.52 8.98
C ASN A 503 13.49 28.89 8.19
N VAL A 504 13.68 28.66 6.89
CA VAL A 504 12.68 27.97 6.06
C VAL A 504 12.51 26.51 6.53
N LEU A 505 13.61 25.80 6.82
CA LEU A 505 13.55 24.44 7.37
C LEU A 505 12.80 24.38 8.70
N ALA A 506 12.98 25.38 9.58
CA ALA A 506 12.26 25.46 10.85
C ALA A 506 10.74 25.53 10.65
N GLY A 507 10.27 26.27 9.64
CA GLY A 507 8.85 26.33 9.30
C GLY A 507 8.30 25.01 8.77
N ALA A 508 9.07 24.31 7.94
CA ALA A 508 8.68 23.00 7.41
C ALA A 508 8.62 21.91 8.50
N LEU A 509 9.54 21.98 9.47
CA LEU A 509 9.57 21.03 10.59
C LEU A 509 8.56 21.44 11.67
N PHE A 510 8.74 22.58 12.31
CA PHE A 510 8.05 22.95 13.55
C PHE A 510 6.77 23.77 13.33
N GLY A 511 6.42 24.10 12.09
CA GLY A 511 5.28 24.96 11.77
C GLY A 511 5.56 26.45 12.00
N PRO A 512 4.58 27.33 11.69
CA PRO A 512 4.83 28.76 11.56
C PRO A 512 5.12 29.46 12.90
N TRP A 513 4.37 29.14 13.96
CA TRP A 513 4.50 29.83 15.25
C TRP A 513 5.66 29.32 16.10
N LEU A 514 5.78 28.00 16.24
CA LEU A 514 6.88 27.38 16.99
C LEU A 514 8.21 27.58 16.27
N GLY A 515 8.22 27.47 14.93
CA GLY A 515 9.39 27.78 14.11
C GLY A 515 9.85 29.23 14.28
N LEU A 516 8.93 30.20 14.30
CA LEU A 516 9.27 31.62 14.48
C LEU A 516 9.93 31.85 15.85
N LEU A 517 9.30 31.37 16.93
CA LEU A 517 9.83 31.51 18.28
C LEU A 517 11.24 30.93 18.38
N LEU A 518 11.42 29.71 17.86
CA LEU A 518 12.70 29.01 17.87
C LEU A 518 13.76 29.78 17.07
N CYS A 519 13.46 30.22 15.85
CA CYS A 519 14.38 30.98 15.02
C CYS A 519 14.78 32.31 15.67
N CYS A 520 13.86 33.06 16.28
CA CYS A 520 14.17 34.32 16.96
C CYS A 520 15.14 34.12 18.14
N VAL A 521 14.92 33.09 18.96
CA VAL A 521 15.81 32.76 20.08
C VAL A 521 17.18 32.32 19.56
N LEU A 522 17.23 31.34 18.64
CA LEU A 522 18.50 30.81 18.11
C LEU A 522 19.29 31.87 17.33
N THR A 523 18.61 32.77 16.62
CA THR A 523 19.26 33.90 15.92
C THR A 523 19.91 34.86 16.91
N SER A 524 19.24 35.17 18.01
CA SER A 524 19.73 36.10 19.04
C SER A 524 20.90 35.50 19.81
N VAL A 525 20.78 34.24 20.23
CA VAL A 525 21.85 33.51 20.91
C VAL A 525 23.05 33.33 19.98
N GLY A 526 22.85 32.85 18.75
CA GLY A 526 23.91 32.67 17.77
C GLY A 526 24.60 33.98 17.37
N ALA A 527 23.85 35.06 17.18
CA ALA A 527 24.43 36.38 16.93
C ALA A 527 25.26 36.89 18.10
N THR A 528 24.87 36.54 19.33
CA THR A 528 25.63 36.88 20.55
C THR A 528 26.93 36.06 20.63
N CYS A 529 26.93 34.79 20.23
CA CYS A 529 28.16 34.01 20.08
C CYS A 529 29.11 34.67 19.06
N CYS A 530 28.59 35.12 17.92
CA CYS A 530 29.36 35.86 16.91
C CYS A 530 29.94 37.17 17.48
N TYR A 531 29.13 37.93 18.23
CA TYR A 531 29.55 39.14 18.93
C TYR A 531 30.70 38.84 19.90
N LEU A 532 30.59 37.80 20.72
CA LEU A 532 31.61 37.44 21.71
C LEU A 532 32.92 37.00 21.04
N LEU A 533 32.84 36.18 19.99
CA LEU A 533 34.00 35.78 19.19
C LEU A 533 34.70 36.99 18.56
N SER A 534 33.92 37.90 17.99
CA SER A 534 34.46 39.16 17.45
C SER A 534 35.05 40.05 18.54
N SER A 535 34.44 40.12 19.72
CA SER A 535 34.96 40.90 20.85
C SER A 535 36.31 40.38 21.36
N ILE A 536 36.50 39.06 21.37
CA ILE A 536 37.74 38.41 21.85
C ILE A 536 38.83 38.53 20.79
N PHE A 537 38.54 38.14 19.55
CA PHE A 537 39.57 38.02 18.50
C PHE A 537 39.54 39.19 17.50
N GLY A 538 38.36 39.51 16.97
CA GLY A 538 38.19 40.50 15.89
C GLY A 538 38.52 41.94 16.29
N LYS A 539 38.13 42.34 17.51
CA LYS A 539 38.31 43.70 18.02
C LYS A 539 39.79 44.07 18.14
N GLN A 540 40.61 43.19 18.71
CA GLN A 540 42.04 43.44 18.88
C GLN A 540 42.74 43.62 17.52
N LEU A 541 42.40 42.76 16.56
CA LEU A 541 42.95 42.81 15.21
C LEU A 541 42.57 44.12 14.49
N VAL A 542 41.27 44.45 14.44
CA VAL A 542 40.78 45.59 13.65
C VAL A 542 41.22 46.93 14.24
N VAL A 543 41.25 47.06 15.58
CA VAL A 543 41.75 48.28 16.25
C VAL A 543 43.24 48.47 15.98
N SER A 544 44.02 47.40 15.86
CA SER A 544 45.46 47.48 15.54
C SER A 544 45.70 47.94 14.10
N TYR A 545 44.89 47.51 13.14
CA TYR A 545 45.08 47.87 11.72
C TYR A 545 44.46 49.23 11.35
N PHE A 546 43.38 49.66 12.00
CA PHE A 546 42.63 50.88 11.65
C PHE A 546 42.20 51.73 12.87
N PRO A 547 43.14 52.17 13.71
CA PRO A 547 42.82 52.85 14.98
C PRO A 547 42.00 54.13 14.79
N ASP A 548 42.39 55.01 13.86
CA ASP A 548 41.76 56.33 13.68
C ASP A 548 40.31 56.24 13.16
N LYS A 549 40.06 55.32 12.22
CA LYS A 549 38.72 55.09 11.65
C LYS A 549 37.77 54.47 12.68
N VAL A 550 38.27 53.52 13.48
CA VAL A 550 37.48 52.88 14.53
C VAL A 550 37.17 53.88 15.65
N ALA A 551 38.13 54.70 16.07
CA ALA A 551 37.93 55.74 17.08
C ALA A 551 36.88 56.78 16.64
N LEU A 552 36.89 57.20 15.37
CA LEU A 552 35.86 58.08 14.81
C LEU A 552 34.46 57.47 14.92
N LEU A 553 34.31 56.19 14.56
CA LEU A 553 33.02 55.50 14.61
C LEU A 553 32.55 55.26 16.05
N GLN A 554 33.46 54.89 16.97
CA GLN A 554 33.16 54.76 18.39
C GLN A 554 32.65 56.07 19.00
N ARG A 555 33.28 57.21 18.66
CA ARG A 555 32.81 58.55 19.10
C ARG A 555 31.38 58.84 18.62
N LYS A 556 31.08 58.57 17.35
CA LYS A 556 29.72 58.76 16.80
C LYS A 556 28.66 57.88 17.48
N VAL A 557 29.04 56.67 17.88
CA VAL A 557 28.16 55.76 18.63
C VAL A 557 27.90 56.31 20.04
N GLU A 558 28.94 56.81 20.72
CA GLU A 558 28.81 57.39 22.06
C GLU A 558 27.96 58.67 22.05
N GLU A 559 28.14 59.55 21.06
CA GLU A 559 27.33 60.77 20.87
C GLU A 559 25.82 60.47 20.70
N ASN A 560 25.47 59.29 20.19
CA ASN A 560 24.09 58.90 19.89
C ASN A 560 23.59 57.73 20.77
N ARG A 561 24.22 57.51 21.93
CA ARG A 561 23.96 56.37 22.83
C ARG A 561 22.49 56.22 23.25
N ASN A 562 21.78 57.33 23.47
CA ASN A 562 20.36 57.33 23.86
C ASN A 562 19.41 56.85 22.74
N SER A 563 19.82 56.98 21.49
CA SER A 563 19.06 56.53 20.30
C SER A 563 19.64 55.27 19.65
N LEU A 564 20.72 54.72 20.20
CA LEU A 564 21.50 53.63 19.61
C LEU A 564 20.65 52.38 19.37
N PHE A 565 19.79 52.02 20.32
CA PHE A 565 18.90 50.86 20.19
C PHE A 565 17.96 50.97 18.98
N PHE A 566 17.33 52.13 18.77
CA PHE A 566 16.42 52.36 17.64
C PHE A 566 17.18 52.41 16.30
N PHE A 567 18.40 52.94 16.30
CA PHE A 567 19.27 52.91 15.12
C PHE A 567 19.67 51.49 14.74
N LEU A 568 20.01 50.65 15.72
CA LEU A 568 20.29 49.23 15.50
C LEU A 568 19.07 48.45 15.03
N LEU A 569 17.89 48.78 15.57
CA LEU A 569 16.63 48.19 15.14
C LEU A 569 16.33 48.52 13.65
N PHE A 570 16.51 49.78 13.26
CA PHE A 570 16.40 50.23 11.87
C PHE A 570 17.35 49.46 10.95
N LEU A 571 18.64 49.38 11.30
CA LEU A 571 19.64 48.69 10.49
C LEU A 571 19.33 47.19 10.32
N ARG A 572 18.60 46.56 11.23
CA ARG A 572 18.25 45.12 11.13
C ARG A 572 16.97 44.87 10.35
N LEU A 573 16.03 45.81 10.42
CA LEU A 573 14.80 45.79 9.61
C LEU A 573 15.08 46.21 8.17
N PHE A 574 16.15 46.97 7.92
CA PHE A 574 16.51 47.44 6.60
C PHE A 574 16.99 46.27 5.71
N PRO A 575 16.32 46.02 4.57
CA PRO A 575 16.50 44.79 3.79
C PRO A 575 17.88 44.63 3.15
N MET A 576 18.66 45.71 3.02
CA MET A 576 19.99 45.69 2.38
C MET A 576 21.15 45.64 3.37
N THR A 577 20.89 45.57 4.67
CA THR A 577 21.98 45.54 5.66
C THR A 577 22.40 44.10 5.97
N PRO A 578 23.66 43.72 5.68
CA PRO A 578 24.15 42.38 6.00
C PRO A 578 24.22 42.18 7.52
N ASN A 579 23.33 41.33 8.05
CA ASN A 579 23.25 41.07 9.50
C ASN A 579 24.55 40.48 10.08
N TRP A 580 25.25 39.65 9.31
CA TRP A 580 26.54 39.09 9.73
C TRP A 580 27.57 40.20 10.03
N PHE A 581 27.57 41.27 9.23
CA PHE A 581 28.47 42.40 9.39
C PHE A 581 28.15 43.21 10.64
N LEU A 582 26.86 43.44 10.93
CA LEU A 582 26.44 44.10 12.17
C LEU A 582 26.84 43.29 13.41
N ASN A 583 26.69 41.97 13.35
CA ASN A 583 27.07 41.08 14.46
C ASN A 583 28.57 41.10 14.73
N LEU A 584 29.40 41.16 13.68
CA LEU A 584 30.85 41.23 13.79
C LEU A 584 31.33 42.62 14.23
N SER A 585 30.72 43.70 13.75
CA SER A 585 31.17 45.09 13.98
C SER A 585 30.71 45.70 15.29
N ALA A 586 29.58 45.26 15.85
CA ALA A 586 29.04 45.79 17.10
C ALA A 586 30.03 45.84 18.30
N PRO A 587 30.83 44.79 18.61
CA PRO A 587 31.78 44.85 19.72
C PRO A 587 32.99 45.76 19.42
N ILE A 588 33.35 45.91 18.15
CA ILE A 588 34.41 46.81 17.68
C ILE A 588 34.01 48.27 17.94
N LEU A 589 32.72 48.58 17.81
CA LEU A 589 32.13 49.89 18.04
C LEU A 589 31.70 50.16 19.49
N ASN A 590 32.05 49.28 20.45
CA ASN A 590 31.68 49.39 21.87
C ASN A 590 30.16 49.41 22.13
N ILE A 591 29.36 48.74 21.29
CA ILE A 591 27.92 48.64 21.50
C ILE A 591 27.64 47.67 22.67
N PRO A 592 26.84 48.06 23.67
CA PRO A 592 26.51 47.18 24.80
C PRO A 592 25.79 45.89 24.37
N ILE A 593 26.22 44.75 24.91
CA ILE A 593 25.69 43.42 24.57
C ILE A 593 24.17 43.30 24.78
N VAL A 594 23.62 43.95 25.80
CA VAL A 594 22.18 43.92 26.10
C VAL A 594 21.38 44.61 24.99
N GLN A 595 21.81 45.81 24.58
CA GLN A 595 21.16 46.54 23.48
C GLN A 595 21.32 45.77 22.15
N PHE A 596 22.49 45.17 21.94
CA PHE A 596 22.74 44.30 20.79
C PHE A 596 21.77 43.11 20.76
N PHE A 597 21.68 42.34 21.84
CA PHE A 597 20.83 41.14 21.94
C PHE A 597 19.36 41.45 21.61
N PHE A 598 18.78 42.45 22.27
CA PHE A 598 17.39 42.82 22.02
C PHE A 598 17.17 43.43 20.63
N SER A 599 18.18 44.12 20.06
CA SER A 599 18.09 44.59 18.67
C SER A 599 18.00 43.43 17.68
N VAL A 600 18.75 42.33 17.90
CA VAL A 600 18.67 41.10 17.08
C VAL A 600 17.31 40.44 17.26
N LEU A 601 16.90 40.24 18.52
CA LEU A 601 15.70 39.51 18.87
C LEU A 601 14.45 40.13 18.28
N ILE A 602 14.34 41.46 18.33
CA ILE A 602 13.16 42.20 17.85
C ILE A 602 13.31 42.56 16.36
N GLY A 603 14.49 43.03 15.96
CA GLY A 603 14.73 43.55 14.61
C GLY A 603 14.67 42.51 13.50
N LEU A 604 14.85 41.22 13.81
CA LEU A 604 14.78 40.14 12.83
C LEU A 604 13.48 39.35 12.85
N ILE A 605 12.50 39.71 13.70
CA ILE A 605 11.19 39.02 13.74
C ILE A 605 10.51 39.03 12.36
N PRO A 606 10.39 40.17 11.65
CA PRO A 606 9.69 40.16 10.36
C PRO A 606 10.37 39.28 9.32
N TYR A 607 11.70 39.32 9.27
CA TYR A 607 12.50 38.48 8.38
C TYR A 607 12.34 36.99 8.70
N ASN A 608 12.48 36.61 9.98
CA ASN A 608 12.31 35.23 10.43
C ASN A 608 10.89 34.72 10.15
N PHE A 609 9.87 35.57 10.35
CA PHE A 609 8.48 35.23 10.06
C PHE A 609 8.26 34.91 8.59
N ILE A 610 8.76 35.74 7.68
CA ILE A 610 8.65 35.50 6.23
C ILE A 610 9.28 34.15 5.88
N CYS A 611 10.53 33.89 6.29
CA CYS A 611 11.21 32.63 5.97
C CYS A 611 10.50 31.40 6.57
N VAL A 612 10.06 31.47 7.82
CA VAL A 612 9.37 30.37 8.50
C VAL A 612 7.99 30.11 7.86
N GLN A 613 7.24 31.16 7.54
CA GLN A 613 5.95 31.04 6.86
C GLN A 613 6.11 30.36 5.50
N THR A 614 7.14 30.71 4.75
CA THR A 614 7.50 30.03 3.49
C THR A 614 7.81 28.56 3.69
N GLY A 615 8.50 28.20 4.78
CA GLY A 615 8.76 26.81 5.16
C GLY A 615 7.49 26.00 5.42
N SER A 616 6.50 26.61 6.05
CA SER A 616 5.21 25.94 6.32
C SER A 616 4.42 25.62 5.04
N ILE A 617 4.73 26.29 3.93
CA ILE A 617 4.09 26.12 2.61
C ILE A 617 5.12 25.63 1.57
N LEU A 618 6.19 24.95 2.03
CA LEU A 618 7.35 24.59 1.20
C LEU A 618 7.00 23.70 -0.01
N SER A 619 5.90 22.94 0.05
CA SER A 619 5.47 22.03 -1.02
C SER A 619 4.97 22.73 -2.29
N THR A 620 4.58 24.02 -2.23
CA THR A 620 3.92 24.70 -3.36
C THR A 620 4.81 25.67 -4.14
N LEU A 621 6.07 25.86 -3.74
CA LEU A 621 6.94 26.91 -4.30
C LEU A 621 7.79 26.43 -5.50
N THR A 622 8.15 27.31 -6.42
CA THR A 622 9.01 26.95 -7.57
C THR A 622 10.35 27.71 -7.58
N SER A 623 10.46 28.84 -6.90
CA SER A 623 11.72 29.57 -6.69
C SER A 623 11.70 30.40 -5.38
N LEU A 624 12.90 30.77 -4.91
CA LEU A 624 13.08 31.62 -3.71
C LEU A 624 12.97 33.12 -4.02
N ASP A 625 12.87 33.53 -5.28
CA ASP A 625 12.75 34.95 -5.69
C ASP A 625 11.46 35.59 -5.16
N ALA A 626 10.44 34.77 -4.87
CA ALA A 626 9.21 35.20 -4.24
C ALA A 626 9.40 35.74 -2.80
N LEU A 627 10.47 35.34 -2.10
CA LEU A 627 10.76 35.78 -0.72
C LEU A 627 11.18 37.25 -0.63
N PHE A 628 11.83 37.75 -1.67
CA PHE A 628 12.32 39.14 -1.77
C PHE A 628 11.61 39.88 -2.92
N SER A 629 10.31 39.63 -3.07
CA SER A 629 9.49 40.41 -3.98
C SER A 629 9.55 41.90 -3.61
N TRP A 630 9.45 42.77 -4.62
CA TRP A 630 9.46 44.22 -4.41
C TRP A 630 8.40 44.69 -3.40
N ASP A 631 7.26 44.01 -3.33
CA ASP A 631 6.21 44.24 -2.32
C ASP A 631 6.69 43.95 -0.88
N THR A 632 7.40 42.84 -0.67
CA THR A 632 7.94 42.46 0.64
C THR A 632 9.04 43.42 1.09
N VAL A 633 9.91 43.82 0.17
CA VAL A 633 10.98 44.80 0.40
C VAL A 633 10.41 46.16 0.80
N LEU A 634 9.35 46.62 0.12
CA LEU A 634 8.66 47.88 0.44
C LEU A 634 8.01 47.84 1.84
N LYS A 635 7.38 46.73 2.22
CA LYS A 635 6.79 46.54 3.56
C LYS A 635 7.84 46.56 4.67
N LEU A 636 8.97 45.88 4.47
CA LEU A 636 10.09 45.90 5.42
C LEU A 636 10.70 47.30 5.56
N LEU A 637 10.82 48.03 4.45
CA LEU A 637 11.29 49.42 4.46
C LEU A 637 10.34 50.34 5.23
N ALA A 638 9.02 50.19 5.07
CA ALA A 638 8.04 50.95 5.84
C ALA A 638 8.17 50.69 7.36
N ILE A 639 8.30 49.43 7.76
CA ILE A 639 8.48 49.03 9.18
C ILE A 639 9.81 49.59 9.73
N ALA A 640 10.88 49.52 8.95
CA ALA A 640 12.18 50.08 9.33
C ALA A 640 12.09 51.59 9.60
N MET A 641 11.42 52.35 8.74
CA MET A 641 11.27 53.80 8.92
C MET A 641 10.49 54.17 10.19
N VAL A 642 9.47 53.39 10.56
CA VAL A 642 8.71 53.58 11.81
C VAL A 642 9.60 53.39 13.04
N ALA A 643 10.56 52.45 12.99
CA ALA A 643 11.49 52.20 14.10
C ALA A 643 12.41 53.39 14.43
N LEU A 644 12.59 54.35 13.53
CA LEU A 644 13.38 55.57 13.75
C LEU A 644 12.59 56.70 14.43
N ILE A 645 11.25 56.64 14.44
CA ILE A 645 10.39 57.70 14.99
C ILE A 645 10.67 57.95 16.49
N PRO A 646 10.74 56.92 17.36
CA PRO A 646 11.05 57.14 18.78
C PRO A 646 12.44 57.75 18.99
N GLY A 647 13.45 57.28 18.24
CA GLY A 647 14.83 57.78 18.35
C GLY A 647 14.96 59.27 17.98
N THR A 648 14.28 59.70 16.90
CA THR A 648 14.27 61.10 16.47
C THR A 648 13.47 62.01 17.41
N LEU A 649 12.37 61.52 17.98
CA LEU A 649 11.59 62.23 18.99
C LEU A 649 12.38 62.42 20.28
N ILE A 650 13.03 61.36 20.80
CA ILE A 650 13.87 61.43 22.01
C ILE A 650 15.02 62.44 21.81
N LYS A 651 15.66 62.48 20.64
CA LYS A 651 16.70 63.46 20.33
C LYS A 651 16.17 64.90 20.31
N LYS A 652 14.98 65.11 19.74
CA LYS A 652 14.31 66.42 19.66
C LYS A 652 13.82 66.91 21.03
N PHE A 653 13.29 66.02 21.87
CA PHE A 653 12.86 66.34 23.23
C PHE A 653 14.04 66.55 24.19
N SER A 654 15.12 65.77 24.07
CA SER A 654 16.35 65.95 24.86
C SER A 654 17.00 67.31 24.58
N GLN A 655 17.12 67.72 23.31
CA GLN A 655 17.61 69.06 22.95
C GLN A 655 16.71 70.19 23.45
N LYS A 656 15.38 70.00 23.39
CA LYS A 656 14.41 70.98 23.90
C LYS A 656 14.46 71.10 25.43
N HIS A 657 14.71 70.00 26.15
CA HIS A 657 14.86 69.99 27.61
C HIS A 657 16.18 70.60 28.09
N LEU A 658 17.27 70.44 27.30
CA LEU A 658 18.53 71.16 27.51
C LEU A 658 18.36 72.68 27.33
N GLN A 659 17.65 73.13 26.28
CA GLN A 659 17.35 74.55 26.08
C GLN A 659 16.39 75.14 27.14
N LEU A 660 15.43 74.35 27.64
CA LEU A 660 14.52 74.75 28.73
C LEU A 660 15.25 74.82 30.09
N ASN A 661 16.24 73.95 30.34
CA ASN A 661 17.06 74.04 31.54
C ASN A 661 17.99 75.27 31.50
N GLU A 662 18.64 75.59 30.36
CA GLU A 662 19.43 76.82 30.24
C GLU A 662 18.60 78.09 30.50
N THR A 663 17.37 78.15 29.99
CA THR A 663 16.45 79.28 30.23
C THR A 663 15.90 79.31 31.67
N SER A 664 15.65 78.15 32.28
CA SER A 664 15.27 78.07 33.71
C SER A 664 16.41 78.51 34.63
N THR A 665 17.67 78.12 34.34
CA THR A 665 18.83 78.55 35.12
C THR A 665 19.09 80.05 34.96
N ALA A 666 18.86 80.62 33.77
CA ALA A 666 18.92 82.07 33.54
C ALA A 666 17.85 82.84 34.33
N ASN A 667 16.60 82.34 34.38
CA ASN A 667 15.52 82.97 35.13
C ASN A 667 15.69 82.83 36.66
N HIS A 668 16.26 81.73 37.14
CA HIS A 668 16.52 81.53 38.57
C HIS A 668 17.65 82.42 39.11
N ILE A 669 18.60 82.82 38.26
CA ILE A 669 19.64 83.82 38.57
C ILE A 669 19.03 85.23 38.61
N HIS A 670 18.01 85.51 37.80
CA HIS A 670 17.37 86.83 37.77
C HIS A 670 16.41 87.05 38.95
N SER A 671 15.70 86.01 39.41
CA SER A 671 14.74 86.12 40.53
C SER A 671 15.39 86.19 41.92
N ARG A 672 16.69 85.87 42.06
CA ARG A 672 17.42 85.93 43.34
C ARG A 672 18.08 87.29 43.61
N LYS A 673 17.87 88.28 42.73
CA LYS A 673 18.35 89.66 42.90
C LYS A 673 17.31 90.64 43.47
N ASP A 674 16.06 90.20 43.62
CA ASP A 674 14.98 90.99 44.23
C ASP A 674 14.40 90.25 45.44
N THR A 675 15.17 90.15 46.52
CA THR A 675 14.69 89.99 47.91
C THR A 675 15.80 90.27 48.91
#